data_AF-A0AA35PXR8-F1
#
_entry.id   AF-A0AA35PXR8-F1
#
_cell.length_a   1.000
_cell.length_b   1.000
_cell.length_c   1.000
_cell.angle_alpha   90.00
_cell.angle_beta   90.00
_cell.angle_gamma   90.00
#
_symmetry.space_group_name_H-M   'P 1'
#
loop_
_entity.id
_entity.type
_entity.pdbx_description
1 polymer ?
#
loop_
_entity_poly.entity_id
_entity_poly.type
_entity_poly.pdbx_seq_one_letter_code
_entity_poly.pdbx_strand_id
1 'polypeptide(L)'
;MLSRCKGHFWQRPLQLYTRRLLSTANHKHTAARMSDKGLVTKTRVQFKYPGIDISLRDHPGRDESHYPVGCHPNVGGIESPILPMREVGMMLLMDKLTDKPEWFKKVFDDKRVTDSSEDGLFAAIMRDKKDAPVPQPKRIISEAAFDFCIAELRSKAKYYAQSKLIPTLDSSFNTVVKSDELVSKTLHQDIHASFRQLLADQAACPDWHPNSNDKVQDLVHPSMYPFIYGRSRFIHDEVVGIHNAMNFVGQGQIVPKNTDRATLEGVPNNKLYLYSPGGLEINPEYWSNTYQWLPANVAFKDDGKPKFTSYINGLRPDKYPDIYKTIEGLLDAVIPAWDQCLTEISGNDRQSSGRRRSRFEWISEASDDNDSLWSPFDVEFWKASDYRLPLDSLIELNEEEKLEKEGECLTREEMDEEQRLYEQDLPPRIAYVDPEKLAREKWRQCRDAVLPEPKSFTEIEYAPRQNLREKFRESGLQVIVKMASIEITPDKPDFPAGGWHIEGQMNERICATALYYVDCENVTPSQLSFCMATDSYLDDSIDYEASAFSWLERVYGTGLHYGDAESAANIQQYGTVETRQGRVLAFPNDFQHAVSSFSLQDKTKSGHRRFIALWLVDPHQRIISTSNVPPQQKEWWLQHQDEGNTPVTSQTIPESLMTVEEANEHRLKLMEVRTRVDQISEFGVPGYSFCEH
;
A
#
# COMPACT_ATOMS: atom_id res chain seq x y z
N MET A 1 33.45 40.28 -35.36
CA MET A 1 33.75 38.85 -35.09
C MET A 1 32.43 38.12 -35.02
N LEU A 2 32.08 37.36 -36.06
CA LEU A 2 30.79 36.71 -36.26
C LEU A 2 31.04 35.24 -36.57
N SER A 3 30.46 34.34 -35.78
CA SER A 3 30.53 32.90 -36.07
C SER A 3 29.32 32.16 -35.48
N ARG A 4 28.36 31.90 -36.38
CA ARG A 4 27.62 30.65 -36.61
C ARG A 4 27.19 29.82 -35.38
N CYS A 5 25.87 29.59 -35.27
CA CYS A 5 25.25 28.26 -35.41
C CYS A 5 23.72 28.40 -35.54
N LYS A 6 23.15 27.81 -36.61
CA LYS A 6 21.73 27.50 -36.76
C LYS A 6 21.59 25.98 -36.86
N GLY A 7 20.66 25.45 -36.05
CA GLY A 7 19.78 24.31 -36.35
C GLY A 7 20.40 22.94 -36.56
N HIS A 8 20.11 22.00 -35.66
CA HIS A 8 19.59 20.68 -36.03
C HIS A 8 18.82 20.04 -34.87
N PHE A 9 17.57 19.69 -35.20
CA PHE A 9 16.64 18.84 -34.44
C PHE A 9 17.30 17.53 -34.01
N TRP A 10 17.14 17.16 -32.74
CA TRP A 10 17.42 15.80 -32.27
C TRP A 10 16.23 14.89 -32.60
N GLN A 11 16.26 14.26 -33.78
CA GLN A 11 15.64 12.95 -33.96
C GLN A 11 16.51 11.92 -33.22
N ARG A 12 16.07 11.45 -32.05
CA ARG A 12 16.66 10.26 -31.41
C ARG A 12 16.14 9.00 -32.12
N PRO A 13 17.00 8.04 -32.48
CA PRO A 13 16.60 6.89 -33.28
C PRO A 13 15.85 5.83 -32.46
N LEU A 14 14.75 5.36 -33.04
CA LEU A 14 13.84 4.27 -32.68
C LEU A 14 14.51 2.86 -32.64
N GLN A 15 15.80 2.75 -32.30
CA GLN A 15 16.62 1.54 -32.53
C GLN A 15 17.12 0.78 -31.29
N LEU A 16 16.65 1.11 -30.08
CA LEU A 16 16.88 0.27 -28.88
C LEU A 16 15.70 -0.66 -28.54
N TYR A 17 14.63 -0.66 -29.34
CA TYR A 17 13.40 -1.41 -29.11
C TYR A 17 13.37 -2.84 -29.70
N THR A 18 14.47 -3.37 -30.26
CA THR A 18 14.48 -4.66 -30.99
C THR A 18 15.47 -5.71 -30.47
N ARG A 19 15.74 -5.75 -29.16
CA ARG A 19 16.46 -6.87 -28.52
C ARG A 19 15.83 -7.36 -27.21
N ARG A 20 14.54 -7.67 -27.23
CA ARG A 20 13.90 -8.65 -26.33
C ARG A 20 12.99 -9.55 -27.17
N LEU A 21 13.60 -10.46 -27.94
CA LEU A 21 12.86 -11.46 -28.73
C LEU A 21 13.31 -12.91 -28.47
N LEU A 22 14.15 -13.17 -27.48
CA LEU A 22 14.58 -14.54 -27.17
C LEU A 22 14.75 -14.74 -25.66
N SER A 23 13.62 -14.85 -24.95
CA SER A 23 13.49 -15.56 -23.67
C SER A 23 12.01 -15.65 -23.29
N THR A 24 11.18 -16.17 -24.20
CA THR A 24 9.79 -16.53 -23.89
C THR A 24 9.74 -18.03 -23.66
N ALA A 25 9.93 -18.44 -22.40
CA ALA A 25 9.58 -19.79 -21.98
C ALA A 25 8.12 -19.76 -21.52
N ASN A 26 7.22 -20.25 -22.37
CA ASN A 26 5.86 -20.62 -21.99
C ASN A 26 5.88 -21.41 -20.67
N HIS A 27 5.33 -20.86 -19.60
CA HIS A 27 5.19 -21.56 -18.31
C HIS A 27 3.98 -22.51 -18.23
N LYS A 28 3.36 -22.84 -19.36
CA LYS A 28 2.35 -23.90 -19.47
C LYS A 28 2.64 -24.78 -20.68
N HIS A 29 3.47 -25.80 -20.50
CA HIS A 29 3.50 -26.95 -21.42
C HIS A 29 2.65 -28.08 -20.83
N THR A 30 1.38 -28.14 -21.22
CA THR A 30 0.64 -29.42 -21.23
C THR A 30 1.27 -30.29 -22.32
N ALA A 31 2.24 -31.11 -21.95
CA ALA A 31 2.69 -32.20 -22.80
C ALA A 31 1.61 -33.30 -22.77
N ALA A 32 0.65 -33.22 -23.69
CA ALA A 32 -0.24 -34.34 -23.99
C ALA A 32 0.56 -35.37 -24.81
N ARG A 33 1.12 -36.38 -24.15
CA ARG A 33 1.48 -37.64 -24.82
C ARG A 33 0.24 -38.52 -24.86
N MET A 34 -0.35 -38.68 -26.03
CA MET A 34 -1.23 -39.83 -26.28
C MET A 34 -0.37 -41.09 -26.16
N SER A 35 -0.62 -41.89 -25.13
CA SER A 35 -0.20 -43.29 -25.15
C SER A 35 -1.30 -44.09 -25.87
N ASP A 36 -0.90 -45.03 -26.73
CA ASP A 36 -1.79 -45.93 -27.50
C ASP A 36 -2.62 -46.89 -26.62
N LYS A 37 -2.80 -46.59 -25.33
CA LYS A 37 -3.58 -47.38 -24.37
C LYS A 37 -4.30 -46.49 -23.38
N GLY A 38 -5.32 -45.75 -23.84
CA GLY A 38 -6.55 -45.40 -23.09
C GLY A 38 -6.50 -44.99 -21.61
N LEU A 39 -5.36 -44.59 -21.04
CA LEU A 39 -5.25 -44.04 -19.69
C LEU A 39 -4.88 -42.57 -19.80
N VAL A 40 -5.80 -41.70 -19.37
CA VAL A 40 -5.52 -40.29 -19.11
C VAL A 40 -4.67 -40.23 -17.86
N THR A 41 -3.35 -40.28 -18.00
CA THR A 41 -2.44 -39.86 -16.93
C THR A 41 -2.54 -38.34 -16.84
N LYS A 42 -3.18 -37.79 -15.79
CA LYS A 42 -3.07 -36.36 -15.46
C LYS A 42 -1.58 -36.03 -15.34
N THR A 43 -1.02 -35.31 -16.31
CA THR A 43 0.33 -34.78 -16.22
C THR A 43 0.36 -33.86 -15.01
N ARG A 44 1.17 -34.20 -13.98
CA ARG A 44 1.31 -33.38 -12.77
C ARG A 44 1.82 -32.01 -13.21
N VAL A 45 1.11 -30.94 -12.85
CA VAL A 45 1.55 -29.57 -13.15
C VAL A 45 2.91 -29.38 -12.48
N GLN A 46 3.96 -29.17 -13.28
CA GLN A 46 5.29 -28.93 -12.77
C GLN A 46 5.49 -27.43 -12.61
N PHE A 47 5.40 -26.95 -11.37
CA PHE A 47 5.67 -25.55 -11.05
C PHE A 47 7.17 -25.26 -11.14
N LYS A 48 7.48 -23.99 -11.39
CA LYS A 48 8.84 -23.45 -11.34
C LYS A 48 8.90 -22.42 -10.23
N TYR A 49 9.97 -22.42 -9.46
CA TYR A 49 10.10 -21.58 -8.27
C TYR A 49 11.20 -20.51 -8.44
N PRO A 50 10.92 -19.24 -8.07
CA PRO A 50 11.93 -18.19 -7.96
C PRO A 50 13.11 -18.60 -7.09
N GLY A 51 14.32 -18.39 -7.59
CA GLY A 51 15.56 -18.78 -6.90
C GLY A 51 15.95 -20.26 -7.07
N ILE A 52 15.12 -21.07 -7.74
CA ILE A 52 15.38 -22.49 -8.03
C ILE A 52 15.46 -22.73 -9.55
N ASP A 53 14.33 -22.56 -10.23
CA ASP A 53 14.16 -22.89 -11.66
C ASP A 53 14.18 -21.63 -12.54
N ILE A 54 13.83 -20.50 -11.93
CA ILE A 54 13.75 -19.18 -12.55
C ILE A 54 14.45 -18.16 -11.66
N SER A 55 14.78 -16.99 -12.23
CA SER A 55 15.42 -15.92 -11.48
C SER A 55 14.63 -15.58 -10.22
N LEU A 56 15.30 -15.32 -9.10
CA LEU A 56 14.64 -14.79 -7.90
C LEU A 56 13.95 -13.45 -8.19
N ARG A 57 14.54 -12.68 -9.11
CA ARG A 57 14.05 -11.39 -9.60
C ARG A 57 13.26 -11.51 -10.90
N ASP A 58 12.82 -12.72 -11.21
CA ASP A 58 11.79 -12.87 -12.24
C ASP A 58 10.62 -11.96 -11.86
N HIS A 59 10.05 -11.25 -12.82
CA HIS A 59 8.94 -10.34 -12.67
C HIS A 59 8.11 -10.44 -13.96
N PRO A 60 6.77 -10.39 -13.89
CA PRO A 60 5.91 -10.57 -15.05
C PRO A 60 6.33 -9.68 -16.21
N GLY A 61 6.39 -10.29 -17.40
CA GLY A 61 6.56 -9.54 -18.64
C GLY A 61 5.36 -8.62 -18.92
N ARG A 62 5.51 -7.67 -19.85
CA ARG A 62 4.46 -6.71 -20.20
C ARG A 62 3.11 -7.37 -20.51
N ASP A 63 3.12 -8.51 -21.19
CA ASP A 63 1.91 -9.20 -21.64
C ASP A 63 1.45 -10.31 -20.68
N GLU A 64 2.12 -10.49 -19.55
CA GLU A 64 1.79 -11.52 -18.57
C GLU A 64 0.84 -10.96 -17.51
N SER A 65 -0.26 -11.69 -17.30
CA SER A 65 -1.24 -11.31 -16.30
C SER A 65 -0.67 -11.48 -14.89
N HIS A 66 -0.84 -10.46 -14.06
CA HIS A 66 -0.39 -10.47 -12.67
C HIS A 66 -1.26 -9.54 -11.82
N TYR A 67 -1.19 -9.75 -10.50
CA TYR A 67 -1.64 -8.74 -9.54
C TYR A 67 -0.43 -7.92 -9.08
N PRO A 68 -0.56 -6.59 -8.92
CA PRO A 68 0.53 -5.75 -8.43
C PRO A 68 1.07 -6.23 -7.07
N VAL A 69 2.39 -6.13 -6.87
CA VAL A 69 3.08 -6.53 -5.63
C VAL A 69 4.13 -5.49 -5.25
N GLY A 70 4.15 -5.07 -3.98
CA GLY A 70 5.08 -4.04 -3.51
C GLY A 70 4.66 -2.63 -3.94
N CYS A 71 5.57 -1.66 -3.85
CA CYS A 71 5.31 -0.28 -4.29
C CYS A 71 6.50 0.40 -4.99
N HIS A 72 7.29 -0.37 -5.73
CA HIS A 72 8.32 0.21 -6.59
C HIS A 72 7.72 0.70 -7.92
N PRO A 73 7.94 1.94 -8.38
CA PRO A 73 7.30 2.52 -9.59
C PRO A 73 7.40 1.67 -10.86
N ASN A 74 8.50 0.94 -11.03
CA ASN A 74 8.68 0.00 -12.15
C ASN A 74 7.82 -1.29 -12.08
N VAL A 75 7.00 -1.48 -11.04
CA VAL A 75 5.97 -2.52 -10.99
C VAL A 75 4.71 -1.99 -11.67
N GLY A 76 4.19 -2.73 -12.65
CA GLY A 76 2.96 -2.32 -13.34
C GLY A 76 1.77 -2.25 -12.39
N GLY A 77 1.05 -1.12 -12.40
CA GLY A 77 -0.27 -1.02 -11.78
C GLY A 77 -0.33 -0.60 -10.31
N ILE A 78 0.81 -0.32 -9.66
CA ILE A 78 0.85 0.10 -8.25
C ILE A 78 0.55 1.60 -8.01
N GLU A 79 0.54 2.40 -9.07
CA GLU A 79 0.34 3.84 -8.99
C GLU A 79 -1.13 4.22 -9.14
N SER A 80 -1.52 5.22 -8.37
CA SER A 80 -2.80 5.91 -8.49
C SER A 80 -2.66 7.18 -9.34
N PRO A 81 -3.69 7.55 -10.13
CA PRO A 81 -3.84 8.94 -10.53
C PRO A 81 -3.89 9.85 -9.30
N ILE A 82 -3.33 11.06 -9.37
CA ILE A 82 -3.50 12.04 -8.30
C ILE A 82 -4.98 12.44 -8.20
N LEU A 83 -5.53 12.42 -6.99
CA LEU A 83 -6.93 12.75 -6.73
C LEU A 83 -7.05 14.20 -6.22
N PRO A 84 -8.01 15.01 -6.69
CA PRO A 84 -8.29 16.29 -6.05
C PRO A 84 -8.60 16.10 -4.56
N MET A 85 -8.23 17.05 -3.71
CA MET A 85 -8.53 17.05 -2.27
C MET A 85 -10.01 16.81 -2.01
N ARG A 86 -10.88 17.36 -2.85
CA ARG A 86 -12.32 17.12 -2.80
C ARG A 86 -12.71 15.66 -3.04
N GLU A 87 -12.05 14.95 -3.96
CA GLU A 87 -12.28 13.52 -4.19
C GLU A 87 -11.89 12.69 -2.96
N VAL A 88 -10.74 12.99 -2.36
CA VAL A 88 -10.31 12.34 -1.10
C VAL A 88 -11.30 12.65 0.02
N GLY A 89 -11.74 13.91 0.15
CA GLY A 89 -12.77 14.30 1.12
C GLY A 89 -14.10 13.57 0.93
N MET A 90 -14.51 13.34 -0.33
CA MET A 90 -15.70 12.54 -0.65
C MET A 90 -15.54 11.08 -0.22
N MET A 91 -14.36 10.47 -0.44
CA MET A 91 -14.04 9.12 0.02
C MET A 91 -14.12 9.00 1.55
N LEU A 92 -13.51 9.93 2.28
CA LEU A 92 -13.53 10.00 3.74
C LEU A 92 -14.95 10.17 4.29
N LEU A 93 -15.75 11.04 3.67
CA LEU A 93 -17.15 11.24 4.05
C LEU A 93 -17.96 9.95 3.87
N MET A 94 -17.82 9.27 2.73
CA MET A 94 -18.51 8.01 2.46
C MET A 94 -18.08 6.90 3.44
N ASP A 95 -16.79 6.81 3.78
CA ASP A 95 -16.31 5.85 4.78
C ASP A 95 -16.97 6.08 6.15
N LYS A 96 -16.98 7.33 6.63
CA LYS A 96 -17.63 7.72 7.89
C LYS A 96 -19.13 7.42 7.89
N LEU A 97 -19.81 7.65 6.77
CA LEU A 97 -21.25 7.37 6.64
C LEU A 97 -21.54 5.87 6.64
N THR A 98 -20.70 5.05 5.99
CA THR A 98 -20.87 3.59 5.95
C THR A 98 -20.57 2.89 7.27
N ASP A 99 -19.93 3.57 8.23
CA ASP A 99 -19.74 3.07 9.59
C ASP A 99 -20.93 3.29 10.51
N LYS A 100 -21.93 4.08 10.09
CA LYS A 100 -23.15 4.29 10.87
C LYS A 100 -24.05 3.05 10.81
N PRO A 101 -24.70 2.66 11.92
CA PRO A 101 -25.67 1.57 11.91
C PRO A 101 -26.77 1.81 10.89
N GLU A 102 -27.10 0.78 10.11
CA GLU A 102 -28.12 0.79 9.07
C GLU A 102 -27.94 1.87 7.99
N TRP A 103 -26.70 2.31 7.72
CA TRP A 103 -26.39 3.29 6.67
C TRP A 103 -27.04 2.95 5.32
N PHE A 104 -27.07 1.66 4.96
CA PHE A 104 -27.61 1.14 3.70
C PHE A 104 -29.12 1.32 3.55
N LYS A 105 -29.85 1.58 4.65
CA LYS A 105 -31.26 1.99 4.62
C LYS A 105 -31.37 3.50 4.66
N LYS A 106 -30.64 4.14 5.58
CA LYS A 106 -30.70 5.58 5.87
C LYS A 106 -30.28 6.46 4.69
N VAL A 107 -29.44 5.96 3.78
CA VAL A 107 -29.03 6.70 2.58
C VAL A 107 -30.18 6.99 1.61
N PHE A 108 -31.31 6.31 1.76
CA PHE A 108 -32.53 6.55 0.97
C PHE A 108 -33.49 7.55 1.64
N ASP A 109 -33.22 7.97 2.88
CA ASP A 109 -34.02 8.98 3.56
C ASP A 109 -33.59 10.39 3.10
N ASP A 110 -34.54 11.29 2.83
CA ASP A 110 -34.27 12.66 2.36
C ASP A 110 -33.71 13.61 3.45
N LYS A 111 -33.42 13.10 4.65
CA LYS A 111 -32.87 13.92 5.73
C LYS A 111 -31.36 14.12 5.53
N ARG A 112 -31.02 15.28 4.98
CA ARG A 112 -29.64 15.80 4.87
C ARG A 112 -29.07 16.11 6.25
N VAL A 113 -28.41 15.13 6.88
CA VAL A 113 -27.65 15.36 8.13
C VAL A 113 -26.22 14.88 7.91
N THR A 114 -25.29 15.83 7.78
CA THR A 114 -23.85 15.57 7.84
C THR A 114 -23.29 16.16 9.13
N ASP A 115 -22.34 15.44 9.70
CA ASP A 115 -21.60 15.83 10.91
C ASP A 115 -20.10 15.71 10.63
N SER A 116 -19.68 16.15 9.45
CA SER A 116 -18.28 16.14 9.04
C SER A 116 -17.78 17.58 9.06
N SER A 117 -16.84 17.87 9.96
CA SER A 117 -16.16 19.16 9.97
C SER A 117 -15.20 19.24 8.78
N GLU A 118 -15.21 20.38 8.10
CA GLU A 118 -14.25 20.69 7.02
C GLU A 118 -12.81 20.62 7.56
N ASP A 119 -12.59 21.06 8.81
CA ASP A 119 -11.30 20.97 9.52
C ASP A 119 -10.82 19.53 9.69
N GLY A 120 -11.73 18.60 10.02
CA GLY A 120 -11.40 17.19 10.19
C GLY A 120 -11.04 16.52 8.87
N LEU A 121 -11.73 16.89 7.78
CA LEU A 121 -11.40 16.42 6.44
C LEU A 121 -10.04 16.95 5.97
N PHE A 122 -9.80 18.26 6.13
CA PHE A 122 -8.54 18.88 5.74
C PHE A 122 -7.36 18.26 6.51
N ALA A 123 -7.48 18.10 7.83
CA ALA A 123 -6.44 17.48 8.66
C ALA A 123 -6.15 16.03 8.25
N ALA A 124 -7.16 15.28 7.83
CA ALA A 124 -6.97 13.92 7.33
C ALA A 124 -6.25 13.87 5.98
N ILE A 125 -6.55 14.81 5.06
CA ILE A 125 -5.94 14.86 3.73
C ILE A 125 -4.50 15.37 3.79
N MET A 126 -4.23 16.35 4.66
CA MET A 126 -2.90 16.93 4.88
C MET A 126 -2.06 16.16 5.90
N ARG A 127 -2.52 14.98 6.33
CA ARG A 127 -1.77 14.15 7.28
C ARG A 127 -0.36 13.86 6.74
N ASP A 128 0.62 14.02 7.62
CA ASP A 128 2.04 13.81 7.33
C ASP A 128 2.64 14.75 6.25
N LYS A 129 1.89 15.78 5.81
CA LYS A 129 2.34 16.85 4.89
C LYS A 129 2.68 18.13 5.66
N LYS A 130 3.52 18.02 6.70
CA LYS A 130 3.76 19.10 7.68
C LYS A 130 4.38 20.36 7.08
N ASP A 131 5.13 20.21 5.99
CA ASP A 131 5.87 21.30 5.35
C ASP A 131 5.23 21.77 4.03
N ALA A 132 4.07 21.23 3.65
CA ALA A 132 3.36 21.68 2.45
C ALA A 132 2.60 23.00 2.72
N PRO A 133 2.90 24.10 2.01
CA PRO A 133 2.30 25.42 2.25
C PRO A 133 0.90 25.55 1.62
N VAL A 134 0.01 24.57 1.82
CA VAL A 134 -1.34 24.58 1.24
C VAL A 134 -2.35 25.14 2.23
N PRO A 135 -2.99 26.31 1.97
CA PRO A 135 -4.01 26.85 2.85
C PRO A 135 -5.28 25.99 2.86
N GLN A 136 -5.93 25.91 4.03
CA GLN A 136 -7.20 25.21 4.15
C GLN A 136 -8.29 25.91 3.34
N PRO A 137 -8.98 25.19 2.42
CA PRO A 137 -10.10 25.77 1.69
C PRO A 137 -11.30 25.97 2.62
N LYS A 138 -12.12 26.99 2.34
CA LYS A 138 -13.35 27.28 3.09
C LYS A 138 -14.34 26.11 3.12
N ARG A 139 -14.39 25.32 2.04
CA ARG A 139 -15.33 24.20 1.89
C ARG A 139 -14.77 23.16 0.92
N ILE A 140 -14.46 21.98 1.43
CA ILE A 140 -14.04 20.82 0.64
C ILE A 140 -15.28 20.18 0.02
N ILE A 141 -16.33 19.91 0.80
CA ILE A 141 -17.54 19.21 0.32
C ILE A 141 -18.62 20.21 -0.11
N SER A 142 -18.66 20.53 -1.40
CA SER A 142 -19.75 21.29 -2.04
C SER A 142 -21.09 20.54 -1.97
N GLU A 143 -22.19 21.21 -2.32
CA GLU A 143 -23.50 20.55 -2.42
C GLU A 143 -23.52 19.48 -3.51
N ALA A 144 -22.91 19.76 -4.67
CA ALA A 144 -22.80 18.78 -5.75
C ALA A 144 -21.93 17.57 -5.36
N ALA A 145 -20.82 17.79 -4.65
CA ALA A 145 -20.01 16.70 -4.08
C ALA A 145 -20.79 15.87 -3.07
N PHE A 146 -21.58 16.51 -2.20
CA PHE A 146 -22.42 15.79 -1.25
C PHE A 146 -23.49 14.95 -1.94
N ASP A 147 -24.22 15.53 -2.90
CA ASP A 147 -25.25 14.82 -3.65
C ASP A 147 -24.66 13.65 -4.45
N PHE A 148 -23.43 13.81 -4.99
CA PHE A 148 -22.69 12.72 -5.62
C PHE A 148 -22.37 11.59 -4.63
N CYS A 149 -21.87 11.91 -3.43
CA CYS A 149 -21.61 10.92 -2.38
C CYS A 149 -22.88 10.12 -2.03
N ILE A 150 -24.03 10.78 -1.90
CA ILE A 150 -25.30 10.10 -1.61
C ILE A 150 -25.71 9.18 -2.77
N ALA A 151 -25.55 9.62 -4.03
CA ALA A 151 -25.84 8.78 -5.19
C ALA A 151 -24.95 7.53 -5.25
N GLU A 152 -23.64 7.69 -5.00
CA GLU A 152 -22.70 6.58 -4.95
C GLU A 152 -22.99 5.61 -3.79
N LEU A 153 -23.27 6.15 -2.59
CA LEU A 153 -23.65 5.33 -1.43
C LEU A 153 -24.93 4.54 -1.67
N ARG A 154 -25.90 5.06 -2.41
CA ARG A 154 -27.11 4.30 -2.82
C ARG A 154 -26.74 3.14 -3.74
N SER A 155 -25.77 3.29 -4.65
CA SER A 155 -25.26 2.19 -5.47
C SER A 155 -24.54 1.14 -4.60
N LYS A 156 -23.66 1.58 -3.69
CA LYS A 156 -22.98 0.70 -2.73
C LYS A 156 -23.97 -0.05 -1.83
N ALA A 157 -25.08 0.58 -1.42
CA ALA A 157 -26.11 -0.05 -0.60
C ALA A 157 -26.80 -1.22 -1.32
N LYS A 158 -27.05 -1.10 -2.64
CA LYS A 158 -27.60 -2.21 -3.47
C LYS A 158 -26.63 -3.39 -3.50
N TYR A 159 -25.33 -3.11 -3.66
CA TYR A 159 -24.30 -4.14 -3.67
C TYR A 159 -24.14 -4.80 -2.29
N TYR A 160 -24.05 -3.99 -1.24
CA TYR A 160 -23.97 -4.45 0.16
C TYR A 160 -25.13 -5.39 0.52
N ALA A 161 -26.34 -5.14 0.03
CA ALA A 161 -27.48 -6.02 0.28
C ALA A 161 -27.21 -7.47 -0.15
N GLN A 162 -26.46 -7.66 -1.24
CA GLN A 162 -26.13 -8.96 -1.84
C GLN A 162 -24.83 -9.55 -1.28
N SER A 163 -23.77 -8.74 -1.19
CA SER A 163 -22.41 -9.21 -0.90
C SER A 163 -21.99 -9.08 0.56
N LYS A 164 -22.64 -8.20 1.33
CA LYS A 164 -22.19 -7.72 2.65
C LYS A 164 -20.83 -7.02 2.63
N LEU A 165 -20.32 -6.69 1.45
CA LEU A 165 -19.06 -5.95 1.27
C LEU A 165 -19.32 -4.47 1.09
N ILE A 166 -18.41 -3.64 1.61
CA ILE A 166 -18.41 -2.20 1.45
C ILE A 166 -17.08 -1.79 0.82
N PRO A 167 -17.04 -1.55 -0.50
CA PRO A 167 -15.94 -0.86 -1.14
C PRO A 167 -15.83 0.56 -0.57
N THR A 168 -14.74 0.86 0.11
CA THR A 168 -14.41 2.13 0.75
C THR A 168 -13.05 2.63 0.26
N LEU A 169 -12.76 3.92 0.51
CA LEU A 169 -11.59 4.60 -0.04
C LEU A 169 -11.40 4.28 -1.54
N ASP A 170 -12.52 4.26 -2.26
CA ASP A 170 -12.65 3.76 -3.64
C ASP A 170 -12.24 4.85 -4.62
N SER A 171 -11.11 4.65 -5.30
CA SER A 171 -10.59 5.53 -6.35
C SER A 171 -10.59 4.81 -7.70
N SER A 172 -9.90 5.35 -8.71
CA SER A 172 -9.81 4.68 -10.00
C SER A 172 -8.93 3.44 -9.90
N PHE A 173 -9.52 2.26 -10.02
CA PHE A 173 -8.86 0.93 -9.97
C PHE A 173 -8.37 0.48 -8.59
N ASN A 174 -8.45 1.30 -7.55
CA ASN A 174 -7.97 0.96 -6.21
C ASN A 174 -9.10 1.08 -5.19
N THR A 175 -9.27 0.05 -4.35
CA THR A 175 -10.29 0.07 -3.30
C THR A 175 -9.87 -0.74 -2.09
N VAL A 176 -10.23 -0.24 -0.91
CA VAL A 176 -10.23 -1.00 0.34
C VAL A 176 -11.63 -1.55 0.55
N VAL A 177 -11.76 -2.77 1.03
CA VAL A 177 -13.06 -3.43 1.26
C VAL A 177 -13.22 -3.71 2.74
N LYS A 178 -14.30 -3.24 3.34
CA LYS A 178 -14.67 -3.56 4.74
C LYS A 178 -15.97 -4.35 4.82
N SER A 179 -16.10 -5.19 5.83
CA SER A 179 -17.35 -5.85 6.18
C SER A 179 -17.42 -6.22 7.66
N ASP A 180 -18.58 -5.98 8.26
CA ASP A 180 -18.88 -6.38 9.65
C ASP A 180 -19.76 -7.65 9.72
N GLU A 181 -20.11 -8.22 8.56
CA GLU A 181 -21.11 -9.31 8.46
C GLU A 181 -20.62 -10.52 7.63
N LEU A 182 -19.41 -10.47 7.05
CA LEU A 182 -18.83 -11.59 6.30
C LEU A 182 -18.60 -12.83 7.17
N VAL A 183 -18.16 -12.63 8.42
CA VAL A 183 -17.84 -13.72 9.34
C VAL A 183 -19.08 -14.03 10.19
N SER A 184 -19.62 -15.24 10.02
CA SER A 184 -20.76 -15.69 10.82
C SER A 184 -20.44 -15.74 12.33
N LYS A 185 -21.45 -15.59 13.17
CA LYS A 185 -21.28 -15.66 14.64
C LYS A 185 -20.65 -16.97 15.11
N THR A 186 -20.99 -18.10 14.48
CA THR A 186 -20.40 -19.40 14.80
C THR A 186 -18.91 -19.41 14.44
N LEU A 187 -18.56 -18.98 13.23
CA LEU A 187 -17.16 -18.89 12.80
C LEU A 187 -16.35 -17.92 13.70
N HIS A 188 -16.93 -16.80 14.11
CA HIS A 188 -16.31 -15.87 15.07
C HIS A 188 -15.99 -16.58 16.40
N GLN A 189 -16.92 -17.37 16.94
CA GLN A 189 -16.73 -18.13 18.18
C GLN A 189 -15.64 -19.19 18.04
N ASP A 190 -15.57 -19.88 16.90
CA ASP A 190 -14.55 -20.89 16.60
C ASP A 190 -13.16 -20.25 16.48
N ILE A 191 -13.06 -19.07 15.83
CA ILE A 191 -11.83 -18.28 15.76
C ILE A 191 -11.40 -17.84 17.18
N HIS A 192 -12.31 -17.29 17.96
CA HIS A 192 -12.03 -16.89 19.33
C HIS A 192 -11.57 -18.07 20.22
N ALA A 193 -12.17 -19.26 20.05
CA ALA A 193 -11.72 -20.47 20.74
C ALA A 193 -10.31 -20.90 20.32
N SER A 194 -9.96 -20.75 19.04
CA SER A 194 -8.63 -21.03 18.51
C SER A 194 -7.56 -20.14 19.14
N PHE A 195 -7.84 -18.85 19.34
CA PHE A 195 -6.95 -17.93 20.07
C PHE A 195 -6.74 -18.37 21.52
N ARG A 196 -7.83 -18.72 22.24
CA ARG A 196 -7.73 -19.19 23.63
C ARG A 196 -6.89 -20.45 23.75
N GLN A 197 -7.03 -21.38 22.81
CA GLN A 197 -6.22 -22.60 22.78
C GLN A 197 -4.73 -22.27 22.57
N LEU A 198 -4.39 -21.46 21.57
CA LEU A 198 -2.99 -21.09 21.30
C LEU A 198 -2.35 -20.34 22.46
N LEU A 199 -3.07 -19.38 23.06
CA LEU A 199 -2.61 -18.64 24.24
C LEU A 199 -2.33 -19.57 25.42
N ALA A 200 -3.23 -20.53 25.69
CA ALA A 200 -3.05 -21.49 26.78
C ALA A 200 -1.86 -22.43 26.53
N ASP A 201 -1.73 -22.95 25.31
CA ASP A 201 -0.65 -23.87 24.94
C ASP A 201 0.72 -23.19 24.93
N GLN A 202 0.78 -21.87 24.69
CA GLN A 202 2.01 -21.08 24.66
C GLN A 202 2.31 -20.35 25.97
N ALA A 203 1.44 -20.45 26.99
CA ALA A 203 1.55 -19.66 28.22
C ALA A 203 2.88 -19.86 28.98
N ALA A 204 3.50 -21.03 28.86
CA ALA A 204 4.78 -21.34 29.51
C ALA A 204 5.98 -20.67 28.83
N CYS A 205 5.89 -20.36 27.53
CA CYS A 205 6.94 -19.72 26.75
C CYS A 205 6.30 -18.82 25.67
N PRO A 206 5.73 -17.66 26.05
CA PRO A 206 5.13 -16.75 25.08
C PRO A 206 6.16 -16.22 24.08
N ASP A 207 5.82 -16.26 22.79
CA ASP A 207 6.62 -15.62 21.75
C ASP A 207 6.24 -14.13 21.65
N TRP A 208 7.07 -13.27 22.25
CA TRP A 208 6.92 -11.83 22.14
C TRP A 208 7.61 -11.30 20.89
N HIS A 209 6.90 -10.50 20.12
CA HIS A 209 7.44 -9.84 18.93
C HIS A 209 8.63 -8.94 19.31
N PRO A 210 9.74 -8.98 18.56
CA PRO A 210 10.90 -8.15 18.84
C PRO A 210 10.55 -6.66 18.92
N ASN A 211 11.21 -5.93 19.81
CA ASN A 211 11.01 -4.49 20.02
C ASN A 211 9.59 -4.05 20.42
N SER A 212 8.67 -4.98 20.71
CA SER A 212 7.31 -4.64 21.14
C SER A 212 7.18 -4.29 22.63
N ASN A 213 8.25 -4.48 23.42
CA ASN A 213 8.23 -4.35 24.88
C ASN A 213 7.18 -5.26 25.54
N ASP A 214 7.15 -6.53 25.14
CA ASP A 214 6.20 -7.57 25.60
C ASP A 214 4.73 -7.16 25.44
N LYS A 215 4.40 -6.50 24.33
CA LYS A 215 3.03 -6.08 24.03
C LYS A 215 2.41 -6.86 22.89
N VAL A 216 3.20 -7.38 21.94
CA VAL A 216 2.68 -8.12 20.80
C VAL A 216 3.10 -9.57 20.96
N GLN A 217 2.14 -10.45 21.23
CA GLN A 217 2.36 -11.89 21.28
C GLN A 217 2.06 -12.50 19.92
N ASP A 218 3.09 -13.13 19.33
CA ASP A 218 3.05 -13.82 18.05
C ASP A 218 2.55 -15.25 18.25
N LEU A 219 1.24 -15.49 18.09
CA LEU A 219 0.67 -16.85 18.24
C LEU A 219 1.02 -17.74 17.04
N VAL A 220 0.98 -17.15 15.85
CA VAL A 220 1.49 -17.71 14.59
C VAL A 220 2.10 -16.54 13.83
N HIS A 221 3.39 -16.60 13.52
CA HIS A 221 4.07 -15.52 12.80
C HIS A 221 4.96 -16.05 11.68
N PRO A 222 4.84 -15.50 10.45
CA PRO A 222 5.56 -16.03 9.29
C PRO A 222 7.09 -15.82 9.34
N SER A 223 7.56 -14.86 10.13
CA SER A 223 9.00 -14.64 10.38
C SER A 223 9.64 -15.71 11.28
N MET A 224 8.86 -16.57 11.92
CA MET A 224 9.40 -17.72 12.64
C MET A 224 9.59 -18.88 11.66
N TYR A 225 10.77 -19.51 11.69
CA TYR A 225 11.14 -20.60 10.79
C TYR A 225 10.96 -20.26 9.29
N PRO A 226 11.47 -19.11 8.79
CA PRO A 226 11.36 -18.76 7.38
C PRO A 226 12.20 -19.73 6.52
N PHE A 227 12.01 -19.69 5.21
CA PHE A 227 12.95 -20.33 4.30
C PHE A 227 14.26 -19.54 4.26
N ILE A 228 15.39 -20.23 4.44
CA ILE A 228 16.72 -19.64 4.47
C ILE A 228 17.55 -20.23 3.34
N TYR A 229 17.83 -19.40 2.33
CA TYR A 229 18.69 -19.79 1.22
C TYR A 229 20.10 -20.15 1.73
N GLY A 230 20.62 -21.30 1.30
CA GLY A 230 21.88 -21.87 1.78
C GLY A 230 21.76 -22.71 3.05
N ARG A 231 20.56 -22.89 3.62
CA ARG A 231 20.35 -23.66 4.86
C ARG A 231 19.13 -24.56 4.83
N SER A 232 17.96 -24.01 4.51
CA SER A 232 16.69 -24.75 4.56
C SER A 232 16.66 -25.88 3.53
N ARG A 233 16.04 -27.00 3.90
CA ARG A 233 15.85 -28.12 2.97
C ARG A 233 14.61 -27.89 2.10
N PHE A 234 14.73 -28.28 0.86
CA PHE A 234 13.73 -28.10 -0.19
C PHE A 234 13.50 -29.40 -0.95
N ILE A 235 12.24 -29.66 -1.27
CA ILE A 235 11.77 -30.73 -2.14
C ILE A 235 11.03 -30.07 -3.31
N HIS A 236 11.49 -30.36 -4.53
CA HIS A 236 10.96 -29.71 -5.74
C HIS A 236 9.47 -29.99 -5.93
N ASP A 237 9.06 -31.25 -5.76
CA ASP A 237 7.66 -31.64 -5.79
C ASP A 237 6.92 -31.18 -4.53
N GLU A 238 5.69 -30.67 -4.70
CA GLU A 238 4.76 -30.35 -3.60
C GLU A 238 4.25 -31.64 -2.95
N VAL A 239 4.99 -32.22 -2.00
CA VAL A 239 4.69 -33.51 -1.34
C VAL A 239 4.44 -33.39 0.16
N VAL A 240 4.83 -32.27 0.77
CA VAL A 240 4.68 -32.03 2.20
C VAL A 240 3.27 -31.49 2.46
N GLY A 241 2.40 -32.33 3.01
CA GLY A 241 0.99 -32.02 3.22
C GLY A 241 0.58 -31.99 4.69
N ILE A 242 -0.65 -31.54 4.96
CA ILE A 242 -1.18 -31.42 6.34
C ILE A 242 -1.18 -32.76 7.12
N HIS A 243 -1.33 -33.90 6.42
CA HIS A 243 -1.46 -35.21 7.06
C HIS A 243 -0.14 -36.00 7.14
N ASN A 244 0.90 -35.56 6.44
CA ASN A 244 2.16 -36.29 6.30
C ASN A 244 3.39 -35.40 6.54
N ALA A 245 3.22 -34.14 6.94
CA ALA A 245 4.32 -33.18 7.12
C ALA A 245 5.45 -33.72 8.02
N MET A 246 5.08 -34.39 9.13
CA MET A 246 6.06 -34.95 10.08
C MET A 246 6.92 -36.05 9.48
N ASN A 247 6.43 -36.76 8.45
CA ASN A 247 7.19 -37.82 7.78
C ASN A 247 8.35 -37.27 6.94
N PHE A 248 8.32 -35.98 6.57
CA PHE A 248 9.32 -35.35 5.72
C PHE A 248 10.39 -34.57 6.48
N VAL A 249 10.29 -34.47 7.81
CA VAL A 249 11.22 -33.68 8.63
C VAL A 249 12.67 -34.11 8.36
N GLY A 250 13.53 -33.14 8.05
CA GLY A 250 14.94 -33.39 7.70
C GLY A 250 15.21 -33.93 6.29
N GLN A 251 14.18 -34.16 5.46
CA GLN A 251 14.35 -34.58 4.06
C GLN A 251 14.53 -33.40 3.11
N GLY A 252 14.94 -33.68 1.86
CA GLY A 252 15.18 -32.66 0.83
C GLY A 252 16.63 -32.20 0.76
N GLN A 253 16.90 -31.30 -0.19
CA GLN A 253 18.25 -30.77 -0.48
C GLN A 253 18.34 -29.30 -0.08
N ILE A 254 19.55 -28.86 0.29
CA ILE A 254 19.79 -27.44 0.57
C ILE A 254 19.86 -26.69 -0.76
N VAL A 255 19.06 -25.62 -0.87
CA VAL A 255 19.13 -24.70 -2.01
C VAL A 255 20.32 -23.77 -1.80
N PRO A 256 21.28 -23.68 -2.74
CA PRO A 256 22.39 -22.75 -2.62
C PRO A 256 21.91 -21.30 -2.51
N LYS A 257 22.64 -20.48 -1.75
CA LYS A 257 22.36 -19.05 -1.70
C LYS A 257 22.70 -18.42 -3.05
N ASN A 258 21.77 -17.66 -3.63
CA ASN A 258 22.05 -16.89 -4.83
C ASN A 258 22.90 -15.67 -4.47
N THR A 259 24.17 -15.67 -4.88
CA THR A 259 25.14 -14.60 -4.59
C THR A 259 25.33 -13.62 -5.74
N ASP A 260 24.75 -13.88 -6.91
CA ASP A 260 25.01 -13.06 -8.09
C ASP A 260 24.19 -11.77 -8.05
N ARG A 261 24.88 -10.63 -7.99
CA ARG A 261 24.31 -9.26 -8.06
C ARG A 261 23.39 -8.89 -6.89
N ALA A 262 23.70 -9.40 -5.69
CA ALA A 262 22.85 -9.30 -4.51
C ALA A 262 22.62 -7.86 -3.98
N THR A 263 23.49 -6.91 -4.32
CA THR A 263 23.43 -5.51 -3.88
C THR A 263 23.77 -4.55 -5.04
N LEU A 264 23.40 -3.27 -4.91
CA LEU A 264 23.78 -2.23 -5.87
C LEU A 264 25.31 -2.10 -6.02
N GLU A 265 26.08 -2.39 -4.97
CA GLU A 265 27.56 -2.39 -5.00
C GLU A 265 28.13 -3.37 -6.03
N GLY A 266 27.41 -4.45 -6.34
CA GLY A 266 27.80 -5.43 -7.36
C GLY A 266 27.40 -5.04 -8.78
N VAL A 267 26.68 -3.93 -8.97
CA VAL A 267 26.26 -3.42 -10.28
C VAL A 267 27.39 -2.58 -10.89
N PRO A 268 27.84 -2.88 -12.12
CA PRO A 268 28.83 -2.03 -12.80
C PRO A 268 28.36 -0.57 -12.86
N ASN A 269 29.26 0.40 -12.60
CA ASN A 269 28.91 1.83 -12.55
C ASN A 269 28.14 2.31 -13.79
N ASN A 270 28.44 1.76 -14.97
CA ASN A 270 27.75 2.08 -16.23
C ASN A 270 26.33 1.48 -16.34
N LYS A 271 25.80 0.85 -15.29
CA LYS A 271 24.43 0.31 -15.20
C LYS A 271 23.69 0.80 -13.96
N LEU A 272 24.33 1.55 -13.06
CA LEU A 272 23.67 2.10 -11.87
C LEU A 272 22.47 2.99 -12.23
N TYR A 273 22.56 3.73 -13.34
CA TYR A 273 21.46 4.57 -13.83
C TYR A 273 20.16 3.80 -14.12
N LEU A 274 20.22 2.48 -14.35
CA LEU A 274 19.02 1.65 -14.57
C LEU A 274 18.19 1.50 -13.30
N TYR A 275 18.80 1.69 -12.13
CA TYR A 275 18.21 1.53 -10.80
C TYR A 275 18.03 2.87 -10.06
N SER A 276 18.37 3.99 -10.70
CA SER A 276 18.13 5.34 -10.18
C SER A 276 16.66 5.74 -10.36
N PRO A 277 16.17 6.81 -9.70
CA PRO A 277 14.84 7.36 -9.99
C PRO A 277 14.63 7.58 -11.50
N GLY A 278 13.53 7.06 -12.04
CA GLY A 278 13.23 7.04 -13.49
C GLY A 278 13.99 5.98 -14.31
N GLY A 279 14.77 5.11 -13.67
CA GLY A 279 15.42 3.96 -14.28
C GLY A 279 14.43 2.86 -14.66
N LEU A 280 14.85 1.89 -15.49
CA LEU A 280 13.98 0.84 -16.04
C LEU A 280 13.94 -0.46 -15.20
N GLU A 281 14.77 -0.55 -14.17
CA GLU A 281 14.92 -1.76 -13.35
C GLU A 281 14.54 -1.45 -11.90
N ILE A 282 14.07 -2.47 -11.19
CA ILE A 282 13.75 -2.36 -9.77
C ILE A 282 15.03 -2.59 -8.97
N ASN A 283 15.26 -1.79 -7.92
CA ASN A 283 16.45 -1.95 -7.09
C ASN A 283 16.53 -3.40 -6.51
N PRO A 284 17.67 -4.10 -6.68
CA PRO A 284 17.97 -5.39 -6.07
C PRO A 284 17.58 -5.58 -4.60
N GLU A 285 17.59 -4.51 -3.81
CA GLU A 285 17.34 -4.51 -2.37
C GLU A 285 15.87 -4.76 -2.01
N TYR A 286 14.96 -4.61 -2.98
CA TYR A 286 13.55 -5.01 -2.87
C TYR A 286 13.35 -6.53 -2.78
N TRP A 287 14.38 -7.32 -3.07
CA TRP A 287 14.38 -8.78 -2.95
C TRP A 287 15.32 -9.27 -1.85
N SER A 288 14.92 -10.33 -1.17
CA SER A 288 15.78 -11.03 -0.23
C SER A 288 16.42 -12.27 -0.84
N ASN A 289 17.75 -12.25 -0.98
CA ASN A 289 18.54 -13.43 -1.35
C ASN A 289 18.80 -14.37 -0.16
N THR A 290 18.28 -14.06 1.02
CA THR A 290 18.57 -14.82 2.25
C THR A 290 17.32 -15.46 2.82
N TYR A 291 16.19 -14.74 2.83
CA TYR A 291 14.99 -15.16 3.53
C TYR A 291 13.76 -15.08 2.63
N GLN A 292 12.79 -15.97 2.88
CA GLN A 292 11.46 -15.90 2.30
C GLN A 292 10.44 -16.46 3.31
N TRP A 293 9.34 -15.75 3.53
CA TRP A 293 8.18 -16.33 4.20
C TRP A 293 7.61 -17.51 3.42
N LEU A 294 7.14 -18.53 4.15
CA LEU A 294 6.60 -19.75 3.58
C LEU A 294 5.05 -19.70 3.58
N PRO A 295 4.41 -19.48 2.42
CA PRO A 295 2.96 -19.65 2.32
C PRO A 295 2.57 -21.11 2.49
N ALA A 296 1.33 -21.33 2.92
CA ALA A 296 0.64 -22.61 2.83
C ALA A 296 -0.18 -22.68 1.54
N ASN A 297 -0.17 -23.85 0.90
CA ASN A 297 -0.93 -24.10 -0.31
C ASN A 297 -2.39 -24.37 0.03
N VAL A 298 -3.29 -23.79 -0.77
CA VAL A 298 -4.74 -23.92 -0.64
C VAL A 298 -5.31 -24.45 -1.96
N ALA A 299 -6.09 -25.53 -1.91
CA ALA A 299 -6.83 -26.04 -3.05
C ALA A 299 -8.33 -25.81 -2.87
N PHE A 300 -9.07 -25.80 -3.97
CA PHE A 300 -10.54 -25.70 -3.94
C PHE A 300 -11.16 -27.09 -4.08
N LYS A 301 -12.07 -27.42 -3.17
CA LYS A 301 -12.93 -28.61 -3.27
C LYS A 301 -13.93 -28.47 -4.42
N ASP A 302 -14.65 -29.54 -4.73
CA ASP A 302 -15.69 -29.52 -5.78
C ASP A 302 -16.86 -28.56 -5.47
N ASP A 303 -17.10 -28.27 -4.18
CA ASP A 303 -18.06 -27.25 -3.72
C ASP A 303 -17.48 -25.82 -3.74
N GLY A 304 -16.26 -25.66 -4.24
CA GLY A 304 -15.54 -24.39 -4.30
C GLY A 304 -14.88 -23.97 -3.00
N LYS A 305 -15.06 -24.68 -1.88
CA LYS A 305 -14.49 -24.27 -0.58
C LYS A 305 -12.98 -24.44 -0.52
N PRO A 306 -12.24 -23.50 0.09
CA PRO A 306 -10.80 -23.63 0.25
C PRO A 306 -10.46 -24.74 1.24
N LYS A 307 -9.32 -25.39 1.01
CA LYS A 307 -8.73 -26.37 1.92
C LYS A 307 -7.21 -26.27 1.87
N PHE A 308 -6.56 -26.22 3.03
CA PHE A 308 -5.10 -26.31 3.06
C PHE A 308 -4.64 -27.70 2.60
N THR A 309 -3.66 -27.71 1.70
CA THR A 309 -3.01 -28.94 1.24
C THR A 309 -1.64 -29.12 1.89
N SER A 310 -0.98 -28.03 2.30
CA SER A 310 0.25 -28.03 3.10
C SER A 310 0.07 -27.34 4.46
N TYR A 311 1.02 -27.52 5.37
CA TYR A 311 0.92 -26.96 6.73
C TYR A 311 1.11 -25.44 6.74
N ILE A 312 0.48 -24.75 7.68
CA ILE A 312 0.73 -23.33 7.98
C ILE A 312 2.04 -23.23 8.77
N ASN A 313 2.96 -22.40 8.30
CA ASN A 313 4.26 -22.22 8.95
C ASN A 313 4.07 -21.78 10.42
N GLY A 314 4.73 -22.48 11.35
CA GLY A 314 4.57 -22.24 12.79
C GLY A 314 3.35 -22.89 13.45
N LEU A 315 2.44 -23.52 12.70
CA LEU A 315 1.24 -24.18 13.25
C LEU A 315 1.22 -25.68 12.96
N ARG A 316 1.49 -26.51 13.97
CA ARG A 316 1.62 -27.97 13.86
C ARG A 316 0.26 -28.62 13.47
N PRO A 317 0.13 -29.27 12.29
CA PRO A 317 -1.17 -29.65 11.73
C PRO A 317 -1.88 -30.82 12.43
N ASP A 318 -1.13 -31.76 13.00
CA ASP A 318 -1.66 -32.89 13.79
C ASP A 318 -2.08 -32.47 15.21
N LYS A 319 -1.42 -31.45 15.78
CA LYS A 319 -1.78 -30.86 17.07
C LYS A 319 -3.00 -29.93 17.00
N TYR A 320 -3.14 -29.15 15.93
CA TYR A 320 -4.18 -28.12 15.80
C TYR A 320 -5.13 -28.29 14.59
N PRO A 321 -5.68 -29.48 14.32
CA PRO A 321 -6.49 -29.72 13.12
C PRO A 321 -7.77 -28.85 13.07
N ASP A 322 -8.34 -28.49 14.22
CA ASP A 322 -9.54 -27.64 14.28
C ASP A 322 -9.22 -26.16 13.99
N ILE A 323 -8.03 -25.68 14.35
CA ILE A 323 -7.58 -24.33 13.99
C ILE A 323 -7.44 -24.20 12.47
N TYR A 324 -6.94 -25.25 11.79
CA TYR A 324 -6.90 -25.27 10.32
C TYR A 324 -8.29 -25.15 9.71
N LYS A 325 -9.28 -25.92 10.19
CA LYS A 325 -10.67 -25.83 9.71
C LYS A 325 -11.27 -24.43 9.92
N THR A 326 -10.95 -23.82 11.05
CA THR A 326 -11.39 -22.46 11.38
C THR A 326 -10.78 -21.43 10.44
N ILE A 327 -9.48 -21.52 10.13
CA ILE A 327 -8.81 -20.63 9.17
C ILE A 327 -9.32 -20.88 7.74
N GLU A 328 -9.61 -22.14 7.36
CA GLU A 328 -10.28 -22.44 6.09
C GLU A 328 -11.64 -21.77 5.98
N GLY A 329 -12.43 -21.75 7.06
CA GLY A 329 -13.70 -21.03 7.13
C GLY A 329 -13.54 -19.52 6.99
N LEU A 330 -12.51 -18.94 7.62
CA LEU A 330 -12.18 -17.52 7.44
C LEU A 330 -11.75 -17.22 6.01
N LEU A 331 -10.91 -18.06 5.41
CA LEU A 331 -10.51 -17.97 4.00
C LEU A 331 -11.71 -17.98 3.07
N ASP A 332 -12.67 -18.88 3.32
CA ASP A 332 -13.90 -18.97 2.55
C ASP A 332 -14.70 -17.64 2.58
N ALA A 333 -14.72 -16.98 3.74
CA ALA A 333 -15.40 -15.70 3.93
C ALA A 333 -14.67 -14.51 3.28
N VAL A 334 -13.33 -14.50 3.24
CA VAL A 334 -12.56 -13.34 2.75
C VAL A 334 -12.23 -13.38 1.25
N ILE A 335 -12.26 -14.54 0.59
CA ILE A 335 -11.99 -14.63 -0.86
C ILE A 335 -12.85 -13.65 -1.69
N PRO A 336 -14.17 -13.50 -1.45
CA PRO A 336 -14.98 -12.50 -2.16
C PRO A 336 -14.51 -11.05 -1.95
N ALA A 337 -13.89 -10.74 -0.81
CA ALA A 337 -13.32 -9.42 -0.56
C ALA A 337 -12.04 -9.21 -1.40
N TRP A 338 -11.22 -10.24 -1.60
CA TRP A 338 -10.10 -10.20 -2.54
C TRP A 338 -10.56 -10.09 -4.00
N ASP A 339 -11.61 -10.84 -4.39
CA ASP A 339 -12.23 -10.71 -5.73
C ASP A 339 -12.66 -9.26 -6.02
N GLN A 340 -13.12 -8.55 -4.98
CA GLN A 340 -13.56 -7.17 -5.06
C GLN A 340 -12.40 -6.16 -5.16
N CYS A 341 -11.33 -6.33 -4.39
CA CYS A 341 -10.30 -5.29 -4.21
C CYS A 341 -9.10 -5.42 -5.15
N LEU A 342 -8.83 -6.62 -5.69
CA LEU A 342 -7.71 -6.85 -6.59
C LEU A 342 -7.96 -6.27 -7.99
N THR A 343 -6.91 -5.70 -8.58
CA THR A 343 -6.88 -5.28 -9.98
C THR A 343 -5.88 -6.14 -10.72
N GLU A 344 -6.34 -6.97 -11.66
CA GLU A 344 -5.46 -7.73 -12.54
C GLU A 344 -4.94 -6.82 -13.66
N ILE A 345 -3.63 -6.87 -13.87
CA ILE A 345 -2.96 -6.17 -14.96
C ILE A 345 -2.58 -7.18 -16.04
N SER A 346 -2.89 -6.88 -17.30
CA SER A 346 -2.47 -7.69 -18.45
C SER A 346 -2.21 -6.80 -19.66
N GLY A 347 -0.95 -6.57 -20.01
CA GLY A 347 -0.60 -5.58 -21.04
C GLY A 347 -0.96 -4.17 -20.57
N ASN A 348 -1.78 -3.49 -21.37
CA ASN A 348 -2.34 -2.19 -20.99
C ASN A 348 -3.76 -2.31 -20.37
N ASP A 349 -4.29 -3.53 -20.23
CA ASP A 349 -5.62 -3.76 -19.66
C ASP A 349 -5.56 -3.84 -18.13
N ARG A 350 -6.55 -3.21 -17.48
CA ARG A 350 -6.74 -3.25 -16.02
C ARG A 350 -8.13 -3.78 -15.70
N GLN A 351 -8.19 -4.98 -15.15
CA GLN A 351 -9.44 -5.62 -14.76
C GLN A 351 -9.69 -5.44 -13.27
N SER A 352 -10.55 -4.47 -12.95
CA SER A 352 -10.97 -4.19 -11.58
C SER A 352 -12.50 -4.13 -11.45
N SER A 353 -12.97 -4.37 -10.23
CA SER A 353 -14.37 -4.23 -9.84
C SER A 353 -14.64 -2.83 -9.29
N GLY A 354 -15.89 -2.35 -9.35
CA GLY A 354 -16.22 -1.02 -8.83
C GLY A 354 -15.71 0.14 -9.69
N ARG A 355 -15.10 1.14 -9.05
CA ARG A 355 -14.71 2.41 -9.71
C ARG A 355 -13.44 2.25 -10.54
N ARG A 356 -13.51 2.74 -11.79
CA ARG A 356 -12.44 2.65 -12.81
C ARG A 356 -12.07 4.00 -13.43
N ARG A 357 -12.66 5.08 -12.91
CA ARG A 357 -12.46 6.45 -13.37
C ARG A 357 -12.63 7.40 -12.18
N SER A 358 -11.88 8.50 -12.19
CA SER A 358 -12.04 9.60 -11.24
C SER A 358 -13.47 10.16 -11.28
N ARG A 359 -13.89 10.71 -10.13
CA ARG A 359 -15.13 11.48 -9.99
C ARG A 359 -15.05 12.85 -10.66
N PHE A 360 -13.86 13.31 -11.04
CA PHE A 360 -13.59 14.64 -11.57
C PHE A 360 -13.08 14.58 -13.02
N GLU A 361 -13.26 15.68 -13.75
CA GLU A 361 -12.62 15.83 -15.07
C GLU A 361 -11.12 15.94 -14.90
N TRP A 362 -10.38 15.43 -15.88
CA TRP A 362 -8.93 15.60 -15.91
C TRP A 362 -8.61 17.09 -16.14
N ILE A 363 -7.72 17.64 -15.32
CA ILE A 363 -7.24 19.01 -15.46
C ILE A 363 -6.08 18.96 -16.44
N SER A 364 -6.27 19.47 -17.66
CA SER A 364 -5.23 19.50 -18.69
C SER A 364 -4.46 20.83 -18.73
N GLU A 365 -5.05 21.91 -18.24
CA GLU A 365 -4.48 23.25 -18.27
C GLU A 365 -4.80 23.99 -16.96
N ALA A 366 -3.80 24.64 -16.38
CA ALA A 366 -3.97 25.51 -15.21
C ALA A 366 -2.95 26.65 -15.25
N SER A 367 -3.40 27.88 -14.95
CA SER A 367 -2.52 29.04 -14.77
C SER A 367 -3.01 29.86 -13.58
N ASP A 368 -2.08 30.26 -12.73
CA ASP A 368 -2.36 31.10 -11.56
C ASP A 368 -2.88 32.50 -11.97
N ASP A 369 -2.68 32.93 -13.22
CA ASP A 369 -3.23 34.19 -13.74
C ASP A 369 -4.66 34.09 -14.28
N ASN A 370 -5.20 32.87 -14.38
CA ASN A 370 -6.61 32.70 -14.72
C ASN A 370 -7.50 32.99 -13.51
N ASP A 371 -7.97 34.23 -13.38
CA ASP A 371 -8.86 34.69 -12.29
C ASP A 371 -10.11 33.82 -12.09
N SER A 372 -10.61 33.12 -13.11
CA SER A 372 -11.80 32.26 -12.98
C SER A 372 -11.56 31.02 -12.12
N LEU A 373 -10.30 30.66 -11.90
CA LEU A 373 -9.88 29.56 -11.03
C LEU A 373 -9.81 29.97 -9.55
N TRP A 374 -10.03 31.24 -9.23
CA TRP A 374 -9.84 31.82 -7.90
C TRP A 374 -11.10 32.50 -7.35
N SER A 375 -11.12 32.71 -6.04
CA SER A 375 -12.17 33.48 -5.37
C SER A 375 -12.28 34.89 -5.99
N PRO A 376 -13.49 35.45 -6.22
CA PRO A 376 -13.65 36.72 -6.93
C PRO A 376 -12.81 37.88 -6.35
N PHE A 377 -12.24 38.71 -7.23
CA PHE A 377 -11.51 39.92 -6.84
C PHE A 377 -12.48 41.09 -6.58
N ASP A 378 -12.51 41.59 -5.35
CA ASP A 378 -13.23 42.80 -4.95
C ASP A 378 -12.22 43.90 -4.58
N VAL A 379 -12.01 44.83 -5.51
CA VAL A 379 -11.00 45.89 -5.38
C VAL A 379 -11.24 46.78 -4.16
N GLU A 380 -12.49 47.10 -3.84
CA GLU A 380 -12.80 48.02 -2.74
C GLU A 380 -12.60 47.34 -1.38
N PHE A 381 -12.95 46.06 -1.28
CA PHE A 381 -12.62 45.25 -0.11
C PHE A 381 -11.11 45.19 0.14
N TRP A 382 -10.31 44.92 -0.90
CA TRP A 382 -8.85 44.75 -0.75
C TRP A 382 -8.09 46.07 -0.57
N LYS A 383 -8.60 47.19 -1.12
CA LYS A 383 -8.11 48.53 -0.79
C LYS A 383 -8.29 48.83 0.70
N ALA A 384 -9.43 48.46 1.27
CA ALA A 384 -9.74 48.67 2.68
C ALA A 384 -9.13 47.61 3.63
N SER A 385 -8.57 46.53 3.09
CA SER A 385 -8.00 45.43 3.88
C SER A 385 -6.72 45.83 4.62
N ASP A 386 -6.66 45.52 5.91
CA ASP A 386 -5.48 45.72 6.78
C ASP A 386 -4.36 44.69 6.53
N TYR A 387 -4.54 43.76 5.58
CA TYR A 387 -3.51 42.80 5.22
C TYR A 387 -2.24 43.49 4.71
N ARG A 388 -1.08 43.11 5.27
CA ARG A 388 0.23 43.62 4.89
C ARG A 388 0.93 42.60 4.02
N LEU A 389 1.37 43.03 2.84
CA LEU A 389 2.16 42.22 1.95
C LEU A 389 3.54 41.91 2.57
N PRO A 390 4.11 40.73 2.28
CA PRO A 390 5.53 40.46 2.53
C PRO A 390 6.43 41.50 1.88
N LEU A 391 7.62 41.72 2.45
CA LEU A 391 8.56 42.71 1.94
C LEU A 391 8.96 42.41 0.49
N ASP A 392 9.20 41.14 0.16
CA ASP A 392 9.61 40.72 -1.18
C ASP A 392 8.55 41.05 -2.24
N SER A 393 7.28 40.76 -1.96
CA SER A 393 6.17 41.12 -2.86
C SER A 393 6.03 42.64 -3.05
N LEU A 394 6.33 43.44 -2.02
CA LEU A 394 6.34 44.90 -2.14
C LEU A 394 7.51 45.40 -3.00
N ILE A 395 8.66 44.72 -2.95
CA ILE A 395 9.83 45.03 -3.79
C ILE A 395 9.52 44.70 -5.24
N GLU A 396 8.97 43.51 -5.53
CA GLU A 396 8.58 43.08 -6.88
C GLU A 396 7.58 44.05 -7.52
N LEU A 397 6.50 44.39 -6.80
CA LEU A 397 5.51 45.38 -7.26
C LEU A 397 6.14 46.75 -7.57
N ASN A 398 7.11 47.17 -6.77
CA ASN A 398 7.79 48.44 -6.97
C ASN A 398 8.70 48.42 -8.20
N GLU A 399 9.35 47.29 -8.49
CA GLU A 399 10.15 47.09 -9.70
C GLU A 399 9.26 47.05 -10.97
N GLU A 400 8.13 46.33 -10.94
CA GLU A 400 7.15 46.31 -12.03
C GLU A 400 6.61 47.72 -12.32
N GLU A 401 6.25 48.47 -11.29
CA GLU A 401 5.75 49.85 -11.42
C GLU A 401 6.83 50.79 -12.01
N LYS A 402 8.11 50.58 -11.68
CA LYS A 402 9.23 51.31 -12.30
C LYS A 402 9.39 50.96 -13.78
N LEU A 403 9.31 49.68 -14.13
CA LEU A 403 9.41 49.19 -15.51
C LEU A 403 8.26 49.71 -16.40
N GLU A 404 7.03 49.70 -15.90
CA GLU A 404 5.89 50.27 -16.64
C GLU A 404 6.02 51.79 -16.85
N LYS A 405 6.71 52.48 -15.93
CA LYS A 405 7.03 53.91 -16.02
C LYS A 405 8.30 54.22 -16.81
N GLU A 406 8.90 53.26 -17.52
CA GLU A 406 10.02 53.49 -18.45
C GLU A 406 9.61 54.29 -19.70
N GLY A 407 9.29 55.54 -19.43
CA GLY A 407 9.36 56.73 -20.28
C GLY A 407 9.83 57.95 -19.47
N GLU A 408 10.00 57.85 -18.14
CA GLU A 408 10.51 58.91 -17.26
C GLU A 408 11.86 58.48 -16.65
N CYS A 409 12.95 59.18 -16.98
CA CYS A 409 14.24 58.96 -16.32
C CYS A 409 14.16 59.34 -14.83
N LEU A 410 14.63 58.46 -13.94
CA LEU A 410 14.89 58.80 -12.53
C LEU A 410 15.72 60.08 -12.45
N THR A 411 15.37 60.96 -11.52
CA THR A 411 16.18 62.15 -11.24
C THR A 411 17.50 61.73 -10.60
N ARG A 412 18.56 62.54 -10.78
CA ARG A 412 19.88 62.24 -10.20
C ARG A 412 19.85 62.09 -8.68
N GLU A 413 18.93 62.79 -8.01
CA GLU A 413 18.73 62.70 -6.56
C GLU A 413 18.09 61.37 -6.14
N GLU A 414 17.16 60.83 -6.93
CA GLU A 414 16.55 59.52 -6.68
C GLU A 414 17.56 58.38 -6.88
N MET A 415 18.44 58.51 -7.87
CA MET A 415 19.54 57.56 -8.10
C MET A 415 20.57 57.57 -6.96
N ASP A 416 20.98 58.76 -6.50
CA ASP A 416 21.96 58.90 -5.43
C ASP A 416 21.42 58.36 -4.08
N GLU A 417 20.12 58.51 -3.81
CA GLU A 417 19.48 58.00 -2.60
C GLU A 417 19.24 56.48 -2.65
N GLU A 418 18.83 55.93 -3.79
CA GLU A 418 18.71 54.48 -3.98
C GLU A 418 20.06 53.78 -3.79
N GLN A 419 21.13 54.36 -4.35
CA GLN A 419 22.50 53.87 -4.13
C GLN A 419 22.92 53.96 -2.66
N ARG A 420 22.56 55.04 -1.95
CA ARG A 420 22.81 55.17 -0.50
C ARG A 420 22.09 54.09 0.30
N LEU A 421 20.83 53.79 0.00
CA LEU A 421 20.06 52.75 0.69
C LEU A 421 20.70 51.37 0.48
N TYR A 422 21.10 51.07 -0.75
CA TYR A 422 21.81 49.84 -1.09
C TYR A 422 23.17 49.72 -0.35
N GLU A 423 23.97 50.78 -0.32
CA GLU A 423 25.26 50.80 0.40
C GLU A 423 25.11 50.64 1.93
N GLN A 424 23.92 50.89 2.47
CA GLN A 424 23.62 50.78 3.91
C GLN A 424 22.81 49.53 4.27
N ASP A 425 22.56 48.64 3.32
CA ASP A 425 21.75 47.42 3.51
C ASP A 425 20.32 47.75 4.02
N LEU A 426 19.78 48.90 3.60
CA LEU A 426 18.45 49.39 3.95
C LEU A 426 17.46 49.08 2.82
N PRO A 427 16.20 48.74 3.14
CA PRO A 427 15.21 48.38 2.11
C PRO A 427 14.96 49.57 1.16
N PRO A 428 14.75 49.30 -0.15
CA PRO A 428 14.52 50.35 -1.13
C PRO A 428 13.27 51.16 -0.77
N ARG A 429 13.25 52.43 -1.20
CA ARG A 429 12.08 53.29 -1.03
C ARG A 429 10.96 52.74 -1.91
N ILE A 430 9.97 52.10 -1.29
CA ILE A 430 8.76 51.62 -1.99
C ILE A 430 8.06 52.88 -2.54
N ALA A 431 8.02 53.02 -3.86
CA ALA A 431 7.33 54.12 -4.53
C ALA A 431 5.83 54.05 -4.23
N TYR A 432 5.08 55.10 -4.59
CA TYR A 432 3.63 55.04 -4.55
C TYR A 432 3.14 53.97 -5.54
N VAL A 433 2.95 52.74 -5.06
CA VAL A 433 2.30 51.66 -5.80
C VAL A 433 0.84 52.03 -5.92
N ASP A 434 0.29 51.95 -7.14
CA ASP A 434 -1.12 52.18 -7.40
C ASP A 434 -1.99 51.37 -6.40
N PRO A 435 -2.92 52.00 -5.65
CA PRO A 435 -3.78 51.31 -4.70
C PRO A 435 -4.53 50.11 -5.30
N GLU A 436 -4.85 50.11 -6.59
CA GLU A 436 -5.49 48.97 -7.26
C GLU A 436 -4.54 47.80 -7.46
N LYS A 437 -3.30 48.05 -7.89
CA LYS A 437 -2.25 47.01 -7.98
C LYS A 437 -1.93 46.44 -6.61
N LEU A 438 -1.83 47.29 -5.59
CA LEU A 438 -1.64 46.85 -4.21
C LEU A 438 -2.80 45.96 -3.75
N ALA A 439 -4.05 46.36 -4.04
CA ALA A 439 -5.23 45.55 -3.72
C ALA A 439 -5.23 44.21 -4.47
N ARG A 440 -4.82 44.21 -5.75
CA ARG A 440 -4.71 42.99 -6.57
C ARG A 440 -3.68 42.02 -6.00
N GLU A 441 -2.54 42.52 -5.56
CA GLU A 441 -1.49 41.66 -4.97
C GLU A 441 -1.89 41.11 -3.60
N LYS A 442 -2.55 41.92 -2.75
CA LYS A 442 -3.14 41.41 -1.50
C LYS A 442 -4.12 40.27 -1.77
N TRP A 443 -4.94 40.41 -2.80
CA TRP A 443 -5.83 39.33 -3.24
C TRP A 443 -5.05 38.12 -3.77
N ARG A 444 -4.02 38.29 -4.60
CA ARG A 444 -3.18 37.18 -5.10
C ARG A 444 -2.55 36.34 -3.99
N GLN A 445 -2.11 36.97 -2.90
CA GLN A 445 -1.53 36.28 -1.74
C GLN A 445 -2.58 35.52 -0.90
N CYS A 446 -3.83 35.99 -0.88
CA CYS A 446 -4.88 35.49 0.03
C CYS A 446 -6.04 34.76 -0.67
N ARG A 447 -6.11 34.78 -2.00
CA ARG A 447 -7.21 34.20 -2.78
C ARG A 447 -7.36 32.71 -2.52
N ASP A 448 -8.59 32.23 -2.50
CA ASP A 448 -8.89 30.80 -2.38
C ASP A 448 -9.02 30.18 -3.77
N ALA A 449 -8.53 28.96 -3.95
CA ALA A 449 -8.75 28.20 -5.17
C ALA A 449 -10.23 27.78 -5.27
N VAL A 450 -10.84 27.98 -6.43
CA VAL A 450 -12.12 27.39 -6.78
C VAL A 450 -11.87 25.92 -7.09
N LEU A 451 -12.16 25.05 -6.10
CA LEU A 451 -12.02 23.61 -6.28
C LEU A 451 -12.99 23.09 -7.35
N PRO A 452 -12.55 22.20 -8.26
CA PRO A 452 -13.39 21.67 -9.33
C PRO A 452 -14.58 20.88 -8.76
N GLU A 453 -15.73 20.93 -9.43
CA GLU A 453 -16.93 20.15 -9.07
C GLU A 453 -16.88 18.74 -9.69
N PRO A 454 -17.49 17.73 -9.05
CA PRO A 454 -17.52 16.39 -9.61
C PRO A 454 -18.37 16.34 -10.88
N LYS A 455 -18.10 15.35 -11.73
CA LYS A 455 -18.94 15.02 -12.88
C LYS A 455 -20.35 14.64 -12.41
N SER A 456 -21.29 14.61 -13.35
CA SER A 456 -22.59 13.97 -13.08
C SER A 456 -22.39 12.50 -12.70
N PHE A 457 -23.11 12.05 -11.66
CA PHE A 457 -23.01 10.68 -11.19
C PHE A 457 -23.47 9.69 -12.27
N THR A 458 -22.71 8.62 -12.43
CA THR A 458 -23.05 7.45 -13.27
C THR A 458 -23.04 6.21 -12.39
N GLU A 459 -24.03 5.33 -12.57
CA GLU A 459 -24.15 4.12 -11.75
C GLU A 459 -22.91 3.23 -11.93
N ILE A 460 -22.41 2.68 -10.82
CA ILE A 460 -21.19 1.89 -10.78
C ILE A 460 -21.57 0.42 -10.59
N GLU A 461 -20.99 -0.44 -11.42
CA GLU A 461 -21.09 -1.88 -11.25
C GLU A 461 -20.05 -2.36 -10.25
N TYR A 462 -20.49 -2.59 -9.01
CA TYR A 462 -19.63 -3.08 -7.93
C TYR A 462 -19.48 -4.60 -7.90
N ALA A 463 -20.30 -5.36 -8.64
CA ALA A 463 -20.17 -6.81 -8.71
C ALA A 463 -18.74 -7.21 -9.15
N PRO A 464 -18.15 -8.27 -8.55
CA PRO A 464 -16.81 -8.69 -8.89
C PRO A 464 -16.68 -9.07 -10.36
N ARG A 465 -15.64 -8.57 -11.04
CA ARG A 465 -15.31 -8.94 -12.44
C ARG A 465 -14.46 -10.20 -12.55
N GLN A 466 -14.01 -10.72 -11.41
CA GLN A 466 -13.19 -11.92 -11.31
C GLN A 466 -13.70 -12.83 -10.20
N ASN A 467 -13.31 -14.09 -10.30
CA ASN A 467 -13.56 -15.10 -9.29
C ASN A 467 -12.29 -15.94 -9.14
N LEU A 468 -11.53 -15.70 -8.08
CA LEU A 468 -10.27 -16.37 -7.79
C LEU A 468 -10.44 -17.90 -7.70
N ARG A 469 -11.59 -18.38 -7.22
CA ARG A 469 -11.88 -19.82 -7.08
C ARG A 469 -11.99 -20.51 -8.43
N GLU A 470 -12.65 -19.86 -9.38
CA GLU A 470 -12.81 -20.38 -10.73
C GLU A 470 -11.50 -20.25 -11.51
N LYS A 471 -10.89 -19.06 -11.46
CA LYS A 471 -9.67 -18.73 -12.20
C LYS A 471 -8.47 -19.59 -11.79
N PHE A 472 -8.34 -19.87 -10.50
CA PHE A 472 -7.23 -20.65 -9.93
C PHE A 472 -7.69 -22.01 -9.38
N ARG A 473 -8.79 -22.57 -9.90
CA ARG A 473 -9.31 -23.88 -9.48
C ARG A 473 -8.27 -24.99 -9.54
N GLU A 474 -7.45 -24.99 -10.60
CA GLU A 474 -6.47 -26.04 -10.86
C GLU A 474 -5.14 -25.83 -10.13
N SER A 475 -4.67 -24.59 -10.02
CA SER A 475 -3.38 -24.23 -9.38
C SER A 475 -3.51 -24.03 -7.87
N GLY A 476 -4.70 -23.72 -7.38
CA GLY A 476 -4.93 -23.28 -6.02
C GLY A 476 -4.34 -21.90 -5.73
N LEU A 477 -4.40 -21.52 -4.46
CA LEU A 477 -3.81 -20.28 -3.93
C LEU A 477 -2.63 -20.61 -2.99
N GLN A 478 -1.83 -19.59 -2.69
CA GLN A 478 -0.80 -19.62 -1.65
C GLN A 478 -1.10 -18.51 -0.64
N VAL A 479 -1.23 -18.87 0.63
CA VAL A 479 -1.64 -17.95 1.70
C VAL A 479 -0.65 -17.99 2.84
N ILE A 480 -0.19 -16.82 3.29
CA ILE A 480 0.58 -16.65 4.51
C ILE A 480 -0.37 -16.25 5.64
N VAL A 481 -0.18 -16.81 6.84
CA VAL A 481 -1.07 -16.59 7.99
C VAL A 481 -0.27 -16.00 9.15
N LYS A 482 -0.80 -14.94 9.77
CA LYS A 482 -0.37 -14.40 11.07
C LYS A 482 -1.55 -14.37 12.02
N MET A 483 -1.32 -14.77 13.26
CA MET A 483 -2.26 -14.62 14.38
C MET A 483 -1.51 -13.92 15.50
N ALA A 484 -1.99 -12.75 15.92
CA ALA A 484 -1.32 -11.95 16.93
C ALA A 484 -2.30 -11.45 18.00
N SER A 485 -1.80 -11.35 19.23
CA SER A 485 -2.49 -10.70 20.36
C SER A 485 -1.67 -9.50 20.79
N ILE A 486 -2.24 -8.30 20.69
CA ILE A 486 -1.66 -7.12 21.34
C ILE A 486 -2.25 -7.03 22.74
N GLU A 487 -1.39 -7.09 23.76
CA GLU A 487 -1.72 -7.07 25.17
C GLU A 487 -1.12 -5.79 25.79
N ILE A 488 -1.97 -4.94 26.37
CA ILE A 488 -1.56 -3.72 27.08
C ILE A 488 -2.06 -3.75 28.52
N THR A 489 -1.23 -3.28 29.44
CA THR A 489 -1.46 -3.37 30.89
C THR A 489 -1.43 -1.98 31.52
N PRO A 490 -1.91 -1.81 32.77
CA PRO A 490 -1.79 -0.54 33.48
C PRO A 490 -0.35 0.01 33.54
N ASP A 491 0.66 -0.88 33.58
CA ASP A 491 2.08 -0.51 33.58
C ASP A 491 2.61 -0.12 32.20
N LYS A 492 1.99 -0.63 31.13
CA LYS A 492 2.33 -0.37 29.73
C LYS A 492 1.05 -0.01 28.93
N PRO A 493 0.38 1.13 29.24
CA PRO A 493 -1.02 1.36 28.85
C PRO A 493 -1.19 1.87 27.41
N ASP A 494 -0.10 2.17 26.72
CA ASP A 494 -0.09 2.78 25.39
C ASP A 494 0.59 1.87 24.36
N PHE A 495 -0.03 1.74 23.19
CA PHE A 495 0.52 1.13 21.99
C PHE A 495 0.84 2.24 20.97
N PRO A 496 2.10 2.38 20.51
CA PRO A 496 2.49 3.44 19.59
C PRO A 496 1.88 3.24 18.19
N ALA A 497 1.90 4.30 17.39
CA ALA A 497 1.55 4.17 15.97
C ALA A 497 2.64 3.35 15.25
N GLY A 498 2.23 2.54 14.28
CA GLY A 498 3.16 1.80 13.42
C GLY A 498 3.73 2.68 12.32
N GLY A 499 4.82 2.22 11.71
CA GLY A 499 5.37 2.84 10.51
C GLY A 499 4.49 2.60 9.28
N TRP A 500 4.63 3.45 8.26
CA TRP A 500 4.09 3.17 6.93
C TRP A 500 4.79 1.94 6.36
N HIS A 501 4.02 0.97 5.84
CA HIS A 501 4.58 -0.28 5.33
C HIS A 501 3.70 -0.94 4.27
N ILE A 502 4.30 -1.87 3.53
CA ILE A 502 3.66 -2.86 2.66
C ILE A 502 4.09 -4.25 3.12
N GLU A 503 3.28 -5.27 2.85
CA GLU A 503 3.55 -6.62 3.37
C GLU A 503 4.54 -7.36 2.49
N GLY A 504 5.68 -7.72 3.09
CA GLY A 504 6.66 -8.63 2.52
C GLY A 504 7.50 -8.08 1.36
N GLN A 505 8.64 -8.72 1.12
CA GLN A 505 9.56 -8.35 0.04
C GLN A 505 9.10 -8.92 -1.32
N MET A 506 9.68 -8.44 -2.42
CA MET A 506 9.22 -8.82 -3.77
C MET A 506 9.33 -10.31 -4.10
N ASN A 507 10.22 -11.06 -3.45
CA ASN A 507 10.29 -12.52 -3.60
C ASN A 507 9.12 -13.26 -2.92
N GLU A 508 8.37 -12.60 -2.04
CA GLU A 508 7.21 -13.18 -1.34
C GLU A 508 5.91 -12.94 -2.12
N ARG A 509 5.93 -12.04 -3.13
CA ARG A 509 4.84 -11.82 -4.11
C ARG A 509 3.46 -11.63 -3.47
N ILE A 510 3.39 -10.97 -2.31
CA ILE A 510 2.13 -10.68 -1.64
C ILE A 510 1.39 -9.61 -2.46
N CYS A 511 0.18 -9.93 -2.92
CA CYS A 511 -0.65 -9.05 -3.76
C CYS A 511 -1.89 -8.51 -3.05
N ALA A 512 -2.32 -9.13 -1.95
CA ALA A 512 -3.42 -8.63 -1.14
C ALA A 512 -3.32 -9.07 0.32
N THR A 513 -3.92 -8.25 1.18
CA THR A 513 -4.05 -8.46 2.61
C THR A 513 -5.52 -8.59 2.98
N ALA A 514 -5.84 -9.50 3.89
CA ALA A 514 -7.10 -9.52 4.62
C ALA A 514 -6.83 -9.60 6.13
N LEU A 515 -7.39 -8.65 6.87
CA LEU A 515 -7.34 -8.56 8.33
C LEU A 515 -8.72 -8.88 8.90
N TYR A 516 -8.74 -9.67 9.97
CA TYR A 516 -9.95 -9.90 10.75
C TYR A 516 -9.68 -9.65 12.23
N TYR A 517 -10.38 -8.65 12.78
CA TYR A 517 -10.27 -8.26 14.20
C TYR A 517 -11.19 -9.13 15.03
N VAL A 518 -10.60 -10.09 15.73
CA VAL A 518 -11.34 -11.15 16.44
C VAL A 518 -11.96 -10.62 17.71
N ASP A 519 -11.18 -9.90 18.51
CA ASP A 519 -11.54 -9.58 19.89
C ASP A 519 -10.76 -8.35 20.35
N CYS A 520 -11.48 -7.32 20.81
CA CYS A 520 -10.90 -6.06 21.27
C CYS A 520 -11.56 -5.67 22.61
N GLU A 521 -10.79 -5.70 23.70
CA GLU A 521 -11.31 -5.42 25.05
C GLU A 521 -10.50 -4.29 25.71
N ASN A 522 -11.20 -3.33 26.32
CA ASN A 522 -10.62 -2.25 27.11
C ASN A 522 -9.55 -1.39 26.38
N VAL A 523 -9.66 -1.25 25.06
CA VAL A 523 -8.75 -0.43 24.24
C VAL A 523 -9.50 0.68 23.51
N THR A 524 -8.90 1.86 23.36
CA THR A 524 -9.48 2.95 22.55
C THR A 524 -9.62 2.50 21.09
N PRO A 525 -10.56 3.06 20.30
CA PRO A 525 -10.63 2.80 18.87
C PRO A 525 -9.28 3.03 18.19
N SER A 526 -8.95 2.17 17.22
CA SER A 526 -7.77 2.34 16.36
C SER A 526 -8.16 2.08 14.90
N GLN A 527 -7.31 2.54 13.98
CA GLN A 527 -7.58 2.64 12.56
C GLN A 527 -6.36 2.16 11.77
N LEU A 528 -6.59 1.64 10.56
CA LEU A 528 -5.55 1.58 9.53
C LEU A 528 -5.63 2.83 8.67
N SER A 529 -4.47 3.43 8.43
CA SER A 529 -4.28 4.57 7.52
C SER A 529 -3.76 4.04 6.20
N PHE A 530 -4.17 4.65 5.09
CA PHE A 530 -3.81 4.22 3.74
C PHE A 530 -3.27 5.39 2.93
N CYS A 531 -2.17 5.14 2.21
CA CYS A 531 -1.66 6.03 1.18
C CYS A 531 -1.19 5.20 -0.04
N MET A 532 -1.06 5.86 -1.18
CA MET A 532 -0.57 5.24 -2.41
C MET A 532 0.39 6.17 -3.13
N ALA A 533 1.30 5.58 -3.90
CA ALA A 533 2.11 6.33 -4.83
C ALA A 533 1.25 6.93 -5.95
N THR A 534 1.57 8.15 -6.37
CA THR A 534 0.97 8.82 -7.54
C THR A 534 1.95 8.83 -8.71
N ASP A 535 1.44 9.03 -9.92
CA ASP A 535 2.29 9.19 -11.11
C ASP A 535 3.28 10.35 -10.88
N SER A 536 4.57 10.07 -11.08
CA SER A 536 5.67 11.02 -10.89
C SER A 536 5.83 12.05 -12.02
N TYR A 537 5.06 11.92 -13.10
CA TYR A 537 5.15 12.77 -14.30
C TYR A 537 3.92 13.66 -14.47
N LEU A 538 3.40 14.22 -13.37
CA LEU A 538 2.31 15.21 -13.45
C LEU A 538 2.69 16.38 -14.36
N ASP A 539 3.96 16.81 -14.31
CA ASP A 539 4.54 17.87 -15.13
C ASP A 539 4.50 17.59 -16.65
N ASP A 540 4.55 16.32 -17.08
CA ASP A 540 4.46 15.94 -18.50
C ASP A 540 3.00 15.87 -19.00
N SER A 541 2.02 16.02 -18.11
CA SER A 541 0.61 15.71 -18.36
C SER A 541 -0.36 16.89 -18.20
N ILE A 542 0.10 17.99 -17.59
CA ILE A 542 -0.66 19.22 -17.39
C ILE A 542 0.13 20.37 -18.02
N ASP A 543 -0.48 21.12 -18.95
CA ASP A 543 0.12 22.34 -19.48
C ASP A 543 -0.08 23.47 -18.45
N TYR A 544 1.01 23.92 -17.80
CA TYR A 544 1.02 25.06 -16.89
C TYR A 544 2.25 25.95 -17.12
N GLU A 545 2.18 27.21 -16.67
CA GLU A 545 3.28 28.15 -16.78
C GLU A 545 4.38 27.82 -15.76
N ALA A 546 5.63 27.76 -16.21
CA ALA A 546 6.77 27.49 -15.34
C ALA A 546 6.76 28.47 -14.15
N SER A 547 6.75 27.92 -12.93
CA SER A 547 6.64 28.61 -11.61
C SER A 547 5.24 28.97 -11.07
N ALA A 548 4.14 28.64 -11.75
CA ALA A 548 2.76 28.94 -11.33
C ALA A 548 1.97 27.70 -10.86
N PHE A 549 2.31 27.17 -9.67
CA PHE A 549 1.72 25.93 -9.13
C PHE A 549 0.60 26.13 -8.10
N SER A 550 0.36 27.36 -7.64
CA SER A 550 -0.39 27.61 -6.39
C SER A 550 -1.82 27.10 -6.43
N TRP A 551 -2.48 27.24 -7.58
CA TRP A 551 -3.83 26.71 -7.75
C TRP A 551 -3.86 25.17 -7.71
N LEU A 552 -2.95 24.51 -8.45
CA LEU A 552 -2.87 23.05 -8.52
C LEU A 552 -2.57 22.44 -7.14
N GLU A 553 -1.64 23.03 -6.40
CA GLU A 553 -1.29 22.59 -5.04
C GLU A 553 -2.49 22.65 -4.09
N ARG A 554 -3.32 23.70 -4.21
CA ARG A 554 -4.56 23.83 -3.43
C ARG A 554 -5.66 22.86 -3.87
N VAL A 555 -5.74 22.53 -5.16
CA VAL A 555 -6.70 21.54 -5.69
C VAL A 555 -6.35 20.13 -5.25
N TYR A 556 -5.08 19.75 -5.31
CA TYR A 556 -4.62 18.39 -4.99
C TYR A 556 -4.18 18.21 -3.53
N GLY A 557 -3.96 19.30 -2.79
CA GLY A 557 -3.51 19.26 -1.41
C GLY A 557 -2.08 18.73 -1.27
N THR A 558 -1.18 19.12 -2.17
CA THR A 558 0.22 18.68 -2.18
C THR A 558 1.11 19.77 -2.76
N GLY A 559 2.35 19.88 -2.30
CA GLY A 559 3.34 20.77 -2.94
C GLY A 559 3.80 20.20 -4.28
N LEU A 560 4.03 21.07 -5.27
CA LEU A 560 4.48 20.71 -6.62
C LEU A 560 5.79 21.44 -7.00
N HIS A 561 6.42 22.16 -6.07
CA HIS A 561 7.69 22.86 -6.31
C HIS A 561 8.86 21.90 -6.56
N TYR A 562 9.61 22.14 -7.64
CA TYR A 562 10.81 21.40 -8.03
C TYR A 562 12.02 21.82 -7.18
N GLY A 563 12.61 20.92 -6.38
CA GLY A 563 13.93 21.15 -5.76
C GLY A 563 14.07 20.79 -4.29
N ASP A 564 12.98 20.63 -3.54
CA ASP A 564 13.03 20.10 -2.18
C ASP A 564 12.79 18.58 -2.22
N ALA A 565 13.73 17.80 -1.69
CA ALA A 565 13.63 16.34 -1.65
C ALA A 565 12.36 15.85 -0.92
N GLU A 566 11.71 16.72 -0.13
CA GLU A 566 10.47 16.46 0.60
C GLU A 566 9.19 16.87 -0.17
N SER A 567 9.27 17.78 -1.16
CA SER A 567 8.13 18.17 -2.00
C SER A 567 7.86 17.19 -3.15
N ALA A 568 8.81 16.30 -3.45
CA ALA A 568 8.75 15.28 -4.50
C ALA A 568 8.09 13.95 -4.07
N ALA A 569 7.51 13.89 -2.85
CA ALA A 569 6.81 12.70 -2.40
C ALA A 569 5.53 12.51 -3.23
N ASN A 570 5.65 11.72 -4.30
CA ASN A 570 4.54 11.19 -5.09
C ASN A 570 3.69 10.23 -4.26
N ILE A 571 3.22 10.64 -3.08
CA ILE A 571 2.37 9.86 -2.18
C ILE A 571 1.15 10.69 -1.80
N GLN A 572 -0.02 10.12 -2.03
CA GLN A 572 -1.28 10.72 -1.63
C GLN A 572 -1.92 9.94 -0.49
N GLN A 573 -2.32 10.67 0.56
CA GLN A 573 -3.14 10.13 1.63
C GLN A 573 -4.54 9.80 1.10
N TYR A 574 -4.94 8.54 1.25
CA TYR A 574 -6.26 8.05 0.83
C TYR A 574 -7.28 8.15 1.96
N GLY A 575 -6.84 7.97 3.20
CA GLY A 575 -7.67 8.09 4.39
C GLY A 575 -7.43 7.02 5.42
N THR A 576 -8.39 6.84 6.32
CA THR A 576 -8.34 5.82 7.38
C THR A 576 -9.61 4.98 7.40
N VAL A 577 -9.48 3.75 7.90
CA VAL A 577 -10.61 2.85 8.16
C VAL A 577 -10.51 2.34 9.60
N GLU A 578 -11.59 2.47 10.36
CA GLU A 578 -11.65 1.97 11.73
C GLU A 578 -11.62 0.44 11.77
N THR A 579 -10.86 -0.11 12.70
CA THR A 579 -10.55 -1.54 12.81
C THR A 579 -11.07 -2.12 14.12
N ARG A 580 -12.40 -2.17 14.20
CA ARG A 580 -13.18 -2.67 15.34
C ARG A 580 -13.36 -4.19 15.31
N GLN A 581 -13.71 -4.76 16.46
CA GLN A 581 -14.04 -6.18 16.59
C GLN A 581 -15.11 -6.64 15.59
N GLY A 582 -14.93 -7.82 15.02
CA GLY A 582 -15.81 -8.44 14.02
C GLY A 582 -15.62 -7.93 12.60
N ARG A 583 -14.79 -6.90 12.38
CA ARG A 583 -14.55 -6.34 11.05
C ARG A 583 -13.53 -7.14 10.27
N VAL A 584 -13.89 -7.48 9.04
CA VAL A 584 -12.98 -7.86 7.95
C VAL A 584 -12.56 -6.61 7.20
N LEU A 585 -11.27 -6.48 6.92
CA LEU A 585 -10.68 -5.46 6.06
C LEU A 585 -9.81 -6.14 5.01
N ALA A 586 -10.06 -5.93 3.72
CA ALA A 586 -9.25 -6.47 2.63
C ALA A 586 -8.80 -5.36 1.69
N PHE A 587 -7.56 -5.41 1.23
CA PHE A 587 -6.98 -4.40 0.34
C PHE A 587 -5.82 -5.01 -0.46
N PRO A 588 -5.56 -4.51 -1.68
CA PRO A 588 -4.38 -4.89 -2.45
C PRO A 588 -3.09 -4.39 -1.76
N ASN A 589 -2.00 -5.12 -1.98
CA ASN A 589 -0.70 -4.87 -1.33
C ASN A 589 0.16 -3.84 -2.09
N ASP A 590 -0.50 -2.94 -2.81
CA ASP A 590 0.02 -1.69 -3.38
C ASP A 590 -0.38 -0.47 -2.51
N PHE A 591 -1.28 -0.67 -1.53
CA PHE A 591 -1.55 0.28 -0.47
C PHE A 591 -0.47 0.22 0.62
N GLN A 592 0.26 1.32 0.76
CA GLN A 592 1.01 1.57 1.99
C GLN A 592 0.02 1.82 3.12
N HIS A 593 0.28 1.24 4.28
CA HIS A 593 -0.60 1.39 5.43
C HIS A 593 0.15 1.52 6.75
N ALA A 594 -0.52 2.14 7.71
CA ALA A 594 0.00 2.37 9.05
C ALA A 594 -1.10 2.24 10.11
N VAL A 595 -0.83 1.47 11.16
CA VAL A 595 -1.74 1.34 12.31
C VAL A 595 -1.65 2.58 13.20
N SER A 596 -2.81 3.11 13.62
CA SER A 596 -2.85 4.21 14.58
C SER A 596 -2.50 3.74 15.99
N SER A 597 -1.93 4.64 16.79
CA SER A 597 -1.77 4.41 18.23
C SER A 597 -3.12 4.16 18.91
N PHE A 598 -3.09 3.47 20.05
CA PHE A 598 -4.23 3.27 20.93
C PHE A 598 -3.77 3.05 22.37
N SER A 599 -4.68 3.19 23.33
CA SER A 599 -4.39 3.04 24.75
C SER A 599 -5.53 2.36 25.50
N LEU A 600 -5.33 2.07 26.79
CA LEU A 600 -6.39 1.57 27.65
C LEU A 600 -7.53 2.58 27.81
N GLN A 601 -8.78 2.11 27.69
CA GLN A 601 -9.96 2.92 28.03
C GLN A 601 -10.06 3.11 29.55
N ASP A 602 -10.08 1.99 30.29
CA ASP A 602 -9.95 1.93 31.74
C ASP A 602 -8.49 1.57 32.08
N LYS A 603 -7.71 2.60 32.44
CA LYS A 603 -6.27 2.46 32.77
C LYS A 603 -5.99 1.58 34.00
N THR A 604 -7.01 1.13 34.73
CA THR A 604 -6.85 0.24 35.91
C THR A 604 -6.90 -1.24 35.58
N LYS A 605 -7.30 -1.60 34.36
CA LYS A 605 -7.42 -2.99 33.89
C LYS A 605 -6.57 -3.21 32.66
N SER A 606 -6.11 -4.42 32.46
CA SER A 606 -5.50 -4.80 31.19
C SER A 606 -6.52 -4.73 30.04
N GLY A 607 -6.03 -4.68 28.82
CA GLY A 607 -6.82 -4.69 27.61
C GLY A 607 -6.06 -5.34 26.48
N HIS A 608 -6.78 -5.79 25.46
CA HIS A 608 -6.17 -6.51 24.35
C HIS A 608 -6.85 -6.23 23.03
N ARG A 609 -6.12 -6.55 21.96
CA ARG A 609 -6.56 -6.48 20.59
C ARG A 609 -5.99 -7.66 19.81
N ARG A 610 -6.87 -8.55 19.35
CA ARG A 610 -6.51 -9.81 18.67
C ARG A 610 -6.97 -9.79 17.23
N PHE A 611 -6.09 -10.21 16.33
CA PHE A 611 -6.38 -10.23 14.91
C PHE A 611 -5.69 -11.38 14.17
N ILE A 612 -6.31 -11.78 13.06
CA ILE A 612 -5.71 -12.67 12.05
C ILE A 612 -5.40 -11.83 10.82
N ALA A 613 -4.19 -11.96 10.29
CA ALA A 613 -3.83 -11.47 8.97
C ALA A 613 -3.65 -12.66 8.01
N LEU A 614 -4.23 -12.53 6.82
CA LEU A 614 -4.11 -13.46 5.71
C LEU A 614 -3.54 -12.69 4.52
N TRP A 615 -2.39 -13.12 4.02
CA TRP A 615 -1.77 -12.51 2.85
C TRP A 615 -1.86 -13.46 1.67
N LEU A 616 -2.43 -12.98 0.57
CA LEU A 616 -2.52 -13.71 -0.68
C LEU A 616 -1.25 -13.46 -1.48
N VAL A 617 -0.53 -14.55 -1.78
CA VAL A 617 0.55 -14.53 -2.77
C VAL A 617 -0.07 -14.56 -4.16
N ASP A 618 0.46 -13.73 -5.08
CA ASP A 618 0.01 -13.63 -6.47
C ASP A 618 -0.13 -15.03 -7.11
N PRO A 619 -1.37 -15.50 -7.37
CA PRO A 619 -1.59 -16.85 -7.86
C PRO A 619 -1.12 -17.09 -9.30
N HIS A 620 -0.73 -16.03 -10.02
CA HIS A 620 -0.12 -16.13 -11.35
C HIS A 620 1.28 -16.76 -11.31
N GLN A 621 2.00 -16.68 -10.19
CA GLN A 621 3.33 -17.24 -10.03
C GLN A 621 3.50 -18.01 -8.72
N ARG A 622 3.82 -19.30 -8.82
CA ARG A 622 4.06 -20.16 -7.66
C ARG A 622 5.40 -19.81 -7.00
N ILE A 623 5.43 -19.62 -5.68
CA ILE A 623 6.66 -19.46 -4.90
C ILE A 623 6.91 -20.67 -3.98
N ILE A 624 8.12 -20.77 -3.43
CA ILE A 624 8.48 -21.83 -2.47
C ILE A 624 7.51 -21.78 -1.28
N SER A 625 6.90 -22.92 -0.94
CA SER A 625 5.88 -23.02 0.11
C SER A 625 6.21 -24.11 1.12
N THR A 626 5.38 -24.21 2.16
CA THR A 626 5.43 -25.34 3.10
C THR A 626 5.12 -26.70 2.45
N SER A 627 4.64 -26.73 1.20
CA SER A 627 4.52 -27.99 0.45
C SER A 627 5.85 -28.51 -0.11
N ASN A 628 6.83 -27.62 -0.23
CA ASN A 628 8.19 -27.90 -0.68
C ASN A 628 9.18 -28.02 0.48
N VAL A 629 8.90 -27.33 1.59
CA VAL A 629 9.80 -27.22 2.73
C VAL A 629 9.24 -28.02 3.89
N PRO A 630 9.87 -29.13 4.29
CA PRO A 630 9.47 -29.87 5.47
C PRO A 630 9.53 -29.02 6.75
N PRO A 631 8.80 -29.37 7.81
CA PRO A 631 8.88 -28.65 9.07
C PRO A 631 10.33 -28.52 9.56
N GLN A 632 10.68 -27.30 9.96
CA GLN A 632 12.04 -26.92 10.35
C GLN A 632 12.23 -26.91 11.87
N GLN A 633 11.14 -27.09 12.63
CA GLN A 633 11.11 -27.02 14.09
C GLN A 633 11.75 -28.27 14.69
N LYS A 634 12.86 -28.12 15.42
CA LYS A 634 13.49 -29.22 16.17
C LYS A 634 12.54 -29.83 17.20
N GLU A 635 11.74 -29.00 17.86
CA GLU A 635 10.78 -29.43 18.86
C GLU A 635 9.70 -30.36 18.28
N TRP A 636 9.20 -30.06 17.08
CA TRP A 636 8.18 -30.91 16.44
C TRP A 636 8.73 -32.30 16.14
N TRP A 637 10.00 -32.40 15.74
CA TRP A 637 10.67 -33.69 15.55
C TRP A 637 10.77 -34.47 16.86
N LEU A 638 11.17 -33.83 17.96
CA LEU A 638 11.30 -34.46 19.27
C LEU A 638 9.94 -34.99 19.77
N GLN A 639 8.91 -34.14 19.75
CA GLN A 639 7.56 -34.52 20.16
C GLN A 639 6.99 -35.67 19.32
N HIS A 640 7.20 -35.63 18.00
CA HIS A 640 6.71 -36.68 17.10
C HIS A 640 7.39 -38.04 17.35
N GLN A 641 8.67 -38.05 17.71
CA GLN A 641 9.38 -39.29 18.07
C GLN A 641 8.85 -39.88 19.39
N ASP A 642 8.60 -39.03 20.39
CA ASP A 642 8.04 -39.44 21.68
C ASP A 642 6.62 -40.03 21.52
N GLU A 643 5.79 -39.42 20.67
CA GLU A 643 4.43 -39.90 20.35
C GLU A 643 4.45 -41.25 19.59
N GLY A 644 5.48 -41.49 18.77
CA GLY A 644 5.67 -42.72 17.99
C GLY A 644 6.20 -43.92 18.81
N ASN A 645 6.56 -43.72 20.07
CA ASN A 645 7.20 -44.72 20.94
C ASN A 645 8.50 -45.31 20.33
N THR A 646 9.14 -44.56 19.42
CA THR A 646 10.42 -44.92 18.81
C THR A 646 11.53 -44.45 19.74
N PRO A 647 12.43 -45.33 20.21
CA PRO A 647 13.54 -44.90 21.05
C PRO A 647 14.39 -43.86 20.31
N VAL A 648 14.52 -42.66 20.90
CA VAL A 648 15.37 -41.53 20.44
C VAL A 648 16.82 -41.97 20.16
N THR A 649 17.24 -43.13 20.68
CA THR A 649 18.59 -43.67 20.61
C THR A 649 19.02 -44.20 19.23
N SER A 650 18.16 -44.23 18.20
CA SER A 650 18.53 -44.77 16.87
C SER A 650 18.63 -43.75 15.73
N GLN A 651 18.13 -42.52 15.88
CA GLN A 651 18.18 -41.49 14.84
C GLN A 651 18.82 -40.20 15.34
N THR A 652 19.88 -39.74 14.66
CA THR A 652 20.49 -38.43 14.89
C THR A 652 19.53 -37.32 14.47
N ILE A 653 19.34 -36.31 15.32
CA ILE A 653 18.57 -35.10 14.99
C ILE A 653 19.11 -34.51 13.68
N PRO A 654 18.28 -34.24 12.66
CA PRO A 654 18.75 -33.61 11.44
C PRO A 654 19.34 -32.23 11.73
N GLU A 655 20.59 -31.99 11.29
CA GLU A 655 21.32 -30.73 11.53
C GLU A 655 20.62 -29.49 10.94
N SER A 656 19.72 -29.67 9.97
CA SER A 656 18.97 -28.59 9.34
C SER A 656 17.84 -28.02 10.21
N LEU A 657 17.44 -28.70 11.30
CA LEU A 657 16.36 -28.26 12.17
C LEU A 657 16.80 -27.11 13.07
N MET A 658 15.91 -26.15 13.28
CA MET A 658 16.14 -24.96 14.10
C MET A 658 15.55 -25.14 15.50
N THR A 659 16.29 -24.70 16.51
CA THR A 659 15.71 -24.45 17.83
C THR A 659 14.88 -23.17 17.81
N VAL A 660 14.11 -22.90 18.87
CA VAL A 660 13.35 -21.66 18.99
C VAL A 660 14.30 -20.46 19.05
N GLU A 661 15.43 -20.59 19.76
CA GLU A 661 16.44 -19.56 19.90
C GLU A 661 17.08 -19.23 18.54
N GLU A 662 17.45 -20.24 17.76
CA GLU A 662 18.02 -20.04 16.42
C GLU A 662 17.00 -19.43 15.45
N ALA A 663 15.73 -19.85 15.52
CA ALA A 663 14.66 -19.24 14.74
C ALA A 663 14.48 -17.75 15.11
N ASN A 664 14.60 -17.40 16.39
CA ASN A 664 14.57 -16.02 16.87
C ASN A 664 15.74 -15.19 16.35
N GLU A 665 16.96 -15.73 16.35
CA GLU A 665 18.12 -15.05 15.75
C GLU A 665 17.90 -14.77 14.25
N HIS A 666 17.32 -15.72 13.52
CA HIS A 666 16.98 -15.52 12.12
C HIS A 666 15.84 -14.52 11.92
N ARG A 667 14.82 -14.51 12.80
CA ARG A 667 13.75 -13.50 12.79
C ARG A 667 14.32 -12.09 12.96
N LEU A 668 15.24 -11.87 13.91
CA LEU A 668 15.90 -10.58 14.11
C LEU A 668 16.68 -10.12 12.87
N LYS A 669 17.45 -11.03 12.25
CA LYS A 669 18.18 -10.75 11.00
C LYS A 669 17.25 -10.45 9.83
N LEU A 670 16.12 -11.15 9.73
CA LEU A 670 15.09 -10.90 8.72
C LEU A 670 14.49 -9.49 8.92
N MET A 671 14.15 -9.12 10.15
CA MET A 671 13.63 -7.79 10.47
C MET A 671 14.63 -6.69 10.12
N GLU A 672 15.91 -6.86 10.47
CA GLU A 672 16.98 -5.91 10.11
C GLU A 672 17.11 -5.72 8.59
N VAL A 673 17.05 -6.81 7.82
CA VAL A 673 17.10 -6.74 6.34
C VAL A 673 15.91 -5.95 5.80
N ARG A 674 14.73 -6.13 6.38
CA ARG A 674 13.52 -5.40 5.98
C ARG A 674 13.65 -3.91 6.30
N THR A 675 14.01 -3.56 7.53
CA THR A 675 14.21 -2.16 7.95
C THR A 675 15.25 -1.41 7.14
N ARG A 676 16.30 -2.09 6.65
CA ARG A 676 17.33 -1.42 5.82
C ARG A 676 16.78 -0.96 4.48
N VAL A 677 15.81 -1.68 3.88
CA VAL A 677 15.21 -1.25 2.59
C VAL A 677 14.48 0.08 2.76
N ASP A 678 13.93 0.33 3.95
CA ASP A 678 13.28 1.59 4.33
C ASP A 678 14.24 2.78 4.15
N GLN A 679 15.52 2.63 4.53
CA GLN A 679 16.53 3.70 4.42
C GLN A 679 16.94 3.99 2.97
N ILE A 680 16.85 3.01 2.07
CA ILE A 680 17.22 3.16 0.66
C ILE A 680 16.15 3.95 -0.12
N SER A 681 14.90 3.93 0.37
CA SER A 681 13.77 4.63 -0.25
C SER A 681 13.78 6.16 -0.06
N GLU A 682 14.70 6.70 0.75
CA GLU A 682 14.89 8.15 0.97
C GLU A 682 15.20 8.97 -0.31
N PHE A 683 15.40 8.32 -1.47
CA PHE A 683 15.53 8.98 -2.78
C PHE A 683 14.19 9.21 -3.53
N GLY A 684 13.14 9.66 -2.82
CA GLY A 684 11.95 10.28 -3.42
C GLY A 684 10.58 9.63 -3.17
N VAL A 685 10.50 8.58 -2.34
CA VAL A 685 9.23 8.02 -1.86
C VAL A 685 9.36 7.87 -0.35
N PRO A 686 8.58 8.57 0.49
CA PRO A 686 8.65 8.44 1.95
C PRO A 686 8.71 6.98 2.37
N GLY A 687 9.60 6.69 3.33
CA GLY A 687 9.96 5.34 3.72
C GLY A 687 8.76 4.47 4.03
N TYR A 688 8.70 3.30 3.39
CA TYR A 688 7.79 2.23 3.72
C TYR A 688 8.59 1.04 4.24
N SER A 689 8.10 0.42 5.30
CA SER A 689 8.65 -0.80 5.84
C SER A 689 8.06 -2.03 5.16
N PHE A 690 8.73 -3.18 5.29
CA PHE A 690 8.16 -4.50 4.97
C PHE A 690 7.62 -5.22 6.20
N CYS A 691 7.50 -4.48 7.30
CA CYS A 691 7.09 -4.95 8.61
C CYS A 691 6.27 -3.85 9.31
N GLU A 692 5.30 -4.26 10.12
CA GLU A 692 4.49 -3.34 10.95
C GLU A 692 5.31 -2.65 12.07
N HIS A 693 6.49 -3.20 12.38
CA HIS A 693 7.30 -2.89 13.57
C HIS A 693 8.77 -2.63 13.25
#